data_AF-A0AA36C6J7-F1
#
_entry.id   AF-A0AA36C6J7-F1
#
_cell.length_a   1.000
_cell.length_b   1.000
_cell.length_c   1.000
_cell.angle_alpha   90.00
_cell.angle_beta   90.00
_cell.angle_gamma   90.00
#
_symmetry.space_group_name_H-M   'P 1'
#
loop_
_entity.id
_entity.type
_entity.pdbx_description
1 polymer ?
#
loop_
_entity_poly.entity_id
_entity_poly.type
_entity_poly.pdbx_seq_one_letter_code
_entity_poly.pdbx_strand_id
1 'polypeptide(L)'
;VHNNLRAQIALGKFTAKGVKMPAAADMLKIKWNTTLESSAQAYANKCVFEHSNTTGLGENLYMSWSSAADTIDGKGNKSATAWANEFQEFATTPTTQRSGKTDARMSGGGWPGVLSASRFLPFAGILLLCITLLLWLHEVQNDRIVFLPHGMRFADDTDKRILVASLTACGVSGGGGVGNVVFELISFLGIARKLYRTPAIYSDNDVCLKKLVEFSEYMPNLLEGFLVLKKQLIWPYPSKYPTHECFEYFDPVETFSSVQHLRVVNTQLNYLQNLRFFEDMVGTEELKRRLAFSPQLLDVARLAMYTKKQSEYTHNICIHIRRGDFLKEDFHLESEADFTLDATKYIMKKMRKRGYEQLHIYILGQDGAWTRELFANETLPRDARISVIHSPSYLPSMVDWGFAHLYCDTTLLTASISTYGYWLAMLSRGQDVFYRTRFSKGSSSRSSKLAGNVILPHGMRFADDTDKRILVASLRACGFSGGGGVGNVVFELISFLQIARKLDRTPAIYPSNKHCMRKLREISKYMPNLLEGFLVLEEQKAMPYPSINARRRSRDYFDPLELFGSVQQTPIVATAFQYLQNIRFFEDLLGTAELERRLAFSAELLEIAGRPGRRPESNNTLNLCVHIRRGDFLGAPFPLESQANFTITATKQILERLLDRGHRQLHIYVIGRDGPWQKQLFANESFPDGVGISVLDSPKSLPSMVDWGFSHMYCDTTLLTASSSTYGYWLAMVSRGQDVFYRTRFSKRESKTPVNLWPDSWTAIDY
;
A
#
# COMPACT_ATOMS: atom_id res chain seq x y z
N VAL A 1 -39.52 -20.12 25.39
CA VAL A 1 -39.75 -18.90 26.22
C VAL A 1 -38.79 -17.76 25.90
N HIS A 2 -37.46 -17.98 25.90
CA HIS A 2 -36.46 -16.95 25.57
C HIS A 2 -36.71 -16.19 24.25
N ASN A 3 -37.02 -16.89 23.15
CA ASN A 3 -37.31 -16.23 21.87
C ASN A 3 -38.59 -15.39 21.90
N ASN A 4 -39.60 -15.78 22.70
CA ASN A 4 -40.82 -15.00 22.86
C ASN A 4 -40.55 -13.71 23.66
N LEU A 5 -39.75 -13.80 24.73
CA LEU A 5 -39.28 -12.63 25.48
C LEU A 5 -38.53 -11.64 24.59
N ARG A 6 -37.53 -12.15 23.83
CA ARG A 6 -36.79 -11.36 22.84
C ARG A 6 -37.75 -10.70 21.84
N ALA A 7 -38.70 -11.45 21.28
CA ALA A 7 -39.69 -10.89 20.35
C ALA A 7 -40.53 -9.77 20.98
N GLN A 8 -40.96 -9.91 22.25
CA GLN A 8 -41.72 -8.86 22.94
C GLN A 8 -40.89 -7.60 23.16
N ILE A 9 -39.59 -7.73 23.50
CA ILE A 9 -38.67 -6.59 23.63
C ILE A 9 -38.44 -5.92 22.27
N ALA A 10 -38.17 -6.71 21.21
CA ALA A 10 -38.00 -6.17 19.84
C ALA A 10 -39.20 -5.34 19.40
N LEU A 11 -40.41 -5.85 19.65
CA LEU A 11 -41.65 -5.19 19.25
C LEU A 11 -42.07 -4.06 20.21
N GLY A 12 -41.29 -3.77 21.25
CA GLY A 12 -41.63 -2.77 22.27
C GLY A 12 -42.91 -3.11 23.03
N LYS A 13 -43.22 -4.40 23.16
CA LYS A 13 -44.41 -4.93 23.86
C LYS A 13 -44.09 -5.38 25.29
N PHE A 14 -42.82 -5.41 25.66
CA PHE A 14 -42.38 -5.81 26.99
C PHE A 14 -42.53 -4.67 28.01
N THR A 15 -43.01 -5.00 29.21
CA THR A 15 -43.20 -4.04 30.31
C THR A 15 -42.27 -4.41 31.45
N ALA A 16 -41.46 -3.46 31.91
CA ALA A 16 -40.62 -3.62 33.08
C ALA A 16 -40.88 -2.49 34.09
N LYS A 17 -41.04 -2.87 35.37
CA LYS A 17 -41.48 -2.00 36.48
C LYS A 17 -42.75 -1.20 36.16
N GLY A 18 -43.71 -1.81 35.47
CA GLY A 18 -44.94 -1.16 35.04
C GLY A 18 -44.78 -0.16 33.88
N VAL A 19 -43.58 0.03 33.33
CA VAL A 19 -43.29 0.91 32.19
C VAL A 19 -43.07 0.08 30.92
N LYS A 20 -43.77 0.43 29.85
CA LYS A 20 -43.61 -0.21 28.54
C LYS A 20 -42.27 0.20 27.92
N MET A 21 -41.43 -0.77 27.62
CA MET A 21 -40.11 -0.53 27.06
C MET A 21 -40.19 -0.22 25.56
N PRO A 22 -39.34 0.68 25.02
CA PRO A 22 -39.34 1.01 23.60
C PRO A 22 -38.96 -0.21 22.75
N ALA A 23 -39.44 -0.23 21.50
CA ALA A 23 -39.03 -1.24 20.53
C ALA A 23 -37.53 -1.17 20.26
N ALA A 24 -36.87 -2.32 20.15
CA ALA A 24 -35.43 -2.37 19.91
C ALA A 24 -35.09 -1.89 18.49
N ALA A 25 -34.11 -1.00 18.37
CA ALA A 25 -33.73 -0.40 17.09
C ALA A 25 -33.02 -1.38 16.13
N ASP A 26 -32.26 -2.34 16.66
CA ASP A 26 -31.48 -3.29 15.85
C ASP A 26 -31.22 -4.61 16.61
N MET A 27 -32.28 -5.31 17.02
CA MET A 27 -32.11 -6.60 17.68
C MET A 27 -32.02 -7.74 16.65
N LEU A 28 -30.82 -8.30 16.49
CA LEU A 28 -30.54 -9.40 15.57
C LEU A 28 -31.33 -10.68 15.91
N LYS A 29 -31.78 -11.38 14.87
CA LYS A 29 -32.35 -12.74 14.98
C LYS A 29 -31.23 -13.72 15.31
N ILE A 30 -31.42 -14.51 16.36
CA ILE A 30 -30.47 -15.55 16.75
C ILE A 30 -30.84 -16.88 16.07
N LYS A 31 -29.82 -17.63 15.64
CA LYS A 31 -29.95 -19.01 15.16
C LYS A 31 -29.18 -19.92 16.11
N TRP A 32 -29.72 -21.11 16.38
CA TRP A 32 -29.03 -22.11 17.20
C TRP A 32 -27.70 -22.50 16.57
N ASN A 33 -26.65 -22.59 17.38
CA ASN A 33 -25.31 -23.01 16.96
C ASN A 33 -24.87 -24.18 17.85
N THR A 34 -24.74 -25.37 17.26
CA THR A 34 -24.43 -26.62 17.96
C THR A 34 -23.02 -26.64 18.58
N THR A 35 -22.08 -25.86 18.02
CA THR A 35 -20.73 -25.70 18.59
C THR A 35 -20.79 -24.87 19.88
N LEU A 36 -21.58 -23.80 19.90
CA LEU A 36 -21.77 -22.99 21.12
C LEU A 36 -22.55 -23.74 22.19
N GLU A 37 -23.55 -24.52 21.80
CA GLU A 37 -24.27 -25.43 22.71
C GLU A 37 -23.32 -26.41 23.40
N SER A 38 -22.47 -27.09 22.62
CA SER A 38 -21.51 -28.06 23.16
C SER A 38 -20.50 -27.39 24.10
N SER A 39 -20.02 -26.20 23.74
CA SER A 39 -19.13 -25.38 24.58
C SER A 39 -19.81 -24.97 25.89
N ALA A 40 -21.05 -24.48 25.82
CA ALA A 40 -21.83 -24.07 26.98
C ALA A 40 -22.13 -25.25 27.92
N GLN A 41 -22.45 -26.44 27.38
CA GLN A 41 -22.68 -27.63 28.18
C GLN A 41 -21.39 -28.11 28.86
N ALA A 42 -20.26 -28.11 28.15
CA ALA A 42 -18.96 -28.47 28.72
C ALA A 42 -18.56 -27.51 29.87
N TYR A 43 -18.90 -26.23 29.73
CA TYR A 43 -18.65 -25.24 30.78
C TYR A 43 -19.61 -25.42 31.97
N ALA A 44 -20.90 -25.61 31.73
CA ALA A 44 -21.90 -25.85 32.78
C ALA A 44 -21.60 -27.12 33.60
N ASN A 45 -21.04 -28.17 32.99
CA ASN A 45 -20.63 -29.40 33.66
C ASN A 45 -19.52 -29.20 34.71
N LYS A 46 -18.81 -28.06 34.69
CA LYS A 46 -17.83 -27.72 35.75
C LYS A 46 -18.52 -27.30 37.05
N CYS A 47 -19.81 -26.98 37.00
CA CYS A 47 -20.60 -26.46 38.13
C CYS A 47 -19.99 -25.21 38.79
N VAL A 48 -19.36 -24.34 38.00
CA VAL A 48 -18.80 -23.05 38.43
C VAL A 48 -19.70 -21.91 37.92
N PHE A 49 -20.17 -21.04 38.81
CA PHE A 49 -21.06 -19.93 38.47
C PHE A 49 -20.27 -18.64 38.16
N GLU A 50 -19.49 -18.70 37.09
CA GLU A 50 -18.66 -17.59 36.60
C GLU A 50 -18.67 -17.57 35.07
N HIS A 51 -18.34 -16.45 34.44
CA HIS A 51 -18.25 -16.38 32.97
C HIS A 51 -17.02 -17.12 32.45
N SER A 52 -17.13 -17.76 31.28
CA SER A 52 -16.01 -18.52 30.68
C SER A 52 -14.87 -17.62 30.18
N ASN A 53 -15.14 -16.32 30.00
CA ASN A 53 -14.25 -15.32 29.40
C ASN A 53 -13.79 -15.67 27.98
N THR A 54 -14.51 -16.54 27.28
CA THR A 54 -14.22 -16.90 25.89
C THR A 54 -14.44 -15.69 24.98
N THR A 55 -13.40 -15.29 24.26
CA THR A 55 -13.42 -14.10 23.41
C THR A 55 -14.50 -14.19 22.33
N GLY A 56 -15.31 -13.13 22.19
CA GLY A 56 -16.34 -13.01 21.15
C GLY A 56 -17.69 -13.66 21.48
N LEU A 57 -17.87 -14.20 22.69
CA LEU A 57 -19.14 -14.77 23.16
C LEU A 57 -19.76 -13.91 24.26
N GLY A 58 -21.09 -13.74 24.19
CA GLY A 58 -21.88 -13.18 25.27
C GLY A 58 -22.59 -14.31 26.02
N GLU A 59 -22.50 -14.31 27.35
CA GLU A 59 -23.01 -15.39 28.19
C GLU A 59 -24.00 -14.86 29.22
N ASN A 60 -25.13 -15.54 29.37
CA ASN A 60 -26.04 -15.36 30.50
C ASN A 60 -25.93 -16.60 31.40
N LEU A 61 -25.73 -16.40 32.70
CA LEU A 61 -25.53 -17.50 33.63
C LEU A 61 -26.79 -17.76 34.45
N TYR A 62 -27.09 -19.03 34.67
CA TYR A 62 -28.14 -19.45 35.59
C TYR A 62 -27.70 -20.73 36.31
N MET A 63 -27.90 -20.76 37.63
CA MET A 63 -27.60 -21.93 38.44
C MET A 63 -28.77 -22.23 39.36
N SER A 64 -29.03 -23.51 39.56
CA SER A 64 -30.05 -23.98 40.50
C SER A 64 -29.64 -25.34 41.07
N TRP A 65 -29.96 -25.56 42.33
CA TRP A 65 -29.60 -26.78 43.06
C TRP A 65 -30.84 -27.64 43.27
N SER A 66 -30.80 -28.90 42.85
CA SER A 66 -31.85 -29.90 43.11
C SER A 66 -31.23 -31.29 43.11
N SER A 67 -31.75 -32.18 43.95
CA SER A 67 -31.41 -33.61 43.94
C SER A 67 -32.22 -34.42 42.91
N ALA A 68 -33.25 -33.82 42.29
CA ALA A 68 -34.03 -34.45 41.22
C ALA A 68 -33.45 -34.12 39.83
N ALA A 69 -33.44 -35.12 38.94
CA ALA A 69 -33.07 -34.93 37.53
C ALA A 69 -34.07 -34.01 36.82
N ASP A 70 -33.56 -33.06 36.03
CA ASP A 70 -34.35 -31.98 35.45
C ASP A 70 -34.48 -32.08 33.93
N THR A 71 -35.52 -31.46 33.38
CA THR A 71 -35.75 -31.36 31.94
C THR A 71 -35.57 -29.92 31.45
N ILE A 72 -35.32 -29.75 30.16
CA ILE A 72 -35.23 -28.42 29.52
C ILE A 72 -36.53 -27.61 29.73
N ASP A 73 -37.69 -28.28 29.70
CA ASP A 73 -38.99 -27.65 29.96
C ASP A 73 -39.16 -27.18 31.42
N GLY A 74 -38.40 -27.77 32.35
CA GLY A 74 -38.33 -27.35 33.76
C GLY A 74 -37.38 -26.18 33.97
N LYS A 75 -36.12 -26.47 34.32
CA LYS A 75 -35.11 -25.45 34.69
C LYS A 75 -34.72 -24.50 33.55
N GLY A 76 -34.77 -24.92 32.29
CA GLY A 76 -34.46 -24.06 31.14
C GLY A 76 -35.51 -22.98 30.91
N ASN A 77 -36.77 -23.26 31.26
CA ASN A 77 -37.81 -22.23 31.29
C ASN A 77 -37.60 -21.26 32.47
N LYS A 78 -37.32 -21.80 33.66
CA LYS A 78 -37.05 -20.99 34.87
C LYS A 78 -35.84 -20.06 34.70
N SER A 79 -34.78 -20.48 34.01
CA SER A 79 -33.61 -19.63 33.74
C SER A 79 -33.94 -18.44 32.85
N ALA A 80 -34.66 -18.67 31.75
CA ALA A 80 -35.10 -17.60 30.86
C ALA A 80 -36.07 -16.63 31.56
N THR A 81 -36.93 -17.13 32.45
CA THR A 81 -37.81 -16.30 33.28
C THR A 81 -37.03 -15.50 34.33
N ALA A 82 -35.99 -16.08 34.96
CA ALA A 82 -35.17 -15.38 35.93
C ALA A 82 -34.47 -14.16 35.30
N TRP A 83 -33.84 -14.33 34.14
CA TRP A 83 -33.24 -13.21 33.40
C TRP A 83 -34.27 -12.17 32.95
N ALA A 84 -35.49 -12.60 32.61
CA ALA A 84 -36.57 -11.66 32.30
C ALA A 84 -36.95 -10.81 33.52
N ASN A 85 -36.90 -11.39 34.73
CA ASN A 85 -37.23 -10.71 35.97
C ASN A 85 -36.14 -9.74 36.43
N GLU A 86 -34.88 -9.92 36.03
CA GLU A 86 -33.82 -8.92 36.28
C GLU A 86 -34.21 -7.55 35.70
N PHE A 87 -34.95 -7.49 34.58
CA PHE A 87 -35.47 -6.23 34.08
C PHE A 87 -36.50 -5.59 35.03
N GLN A 88 -37.23 -6.37 35.81
CA GLN A 88 -38.14 -5.86 36.84
C GLN A 88 -37.39 -5.31 38.06
N GLU A 89 -36.15 -5.75 38.30
CA GLU A 89 -35.34 -5.32 39.45
C GLU A 89 -34.39 -4.17 39.08
N PHE A 90 -33.78 -4.21 37.90
CA PHE A 90 -32.65 -3.36 37.54
C PHE A 90 -32.92 -2.37 36.40
N ALA A 91 -34.03 -2.47 35.66
CA ALA A 91 -34.31 -1.47 34.63
C ALA A 91 -34.57 -0.10 35.26
N THR A 92 -33.91 0.94 34.73
CA THR A 92 -34.17 2.35 35.02
C THR A 92 -35.02 2.96 33.88
N THR A 93 -35.88 3.92 34.21
CA THR A 93 -36.74 4.62 33.23
C THR A 93 -35.92 5.28 32.11
N PRO A 94 -36.40 5.28 30.86
CA PRO A 94 -35.60 5.74 29.73
C PRO A 94 -35.51 7.27 29.71
N THR A 95 -34.37 7.84 30.10
CA THR A 95 -34.05 9.25 29.86
C THR A 95 -33.21 9.41 28.60
N THR A 96 -33.70 10.29 27.73
CA THR A 96 -33.05 10.77 26.52
C THR A 96 -31.86 11.68 26.80
N GLN A 97 -30.74 11.37 26.14
CA GLN A 97 -29.59 12.21 25.74
C GLN A 97 -28.48 12.66 26.73
N ARG A 98 -27.25 12.41 26.23
CA ARG A 98 -26.03 13.26 26.14
C ARG A 98 -24.99 13.30 27.27
N SER A 99 -23.78 12.88 26.87
CA SER A 99 -22.41 13.25 27.29
C SER A 99 -22.06 13.25 28.77
N GLY A 100 -21.05 12.43 29.12
CA GLY A 100 -20.21 12.63 30.29
C GLY A 100 -19.97 11.34 31.06
N LYS A 101 -18.70 10.93 31.12
CA LYS A 101 -18.18 9.82 31.92
C LYS A 101 -18.88 9.67 33.28
N THR A 102 -19.35 8.47 33.58
CA THR A 102 -19.19 7.87 34.92
C THR A 102 -19.16 6.35 34.77
N ASP A 103 -18.14 5.75 35.37
CA ASP A 103 -17.99 4.32 35.54
C ASP A 103 -19.16 3.76 36.35
N ALA A 104 -19.88 2.78 35.80
CA ALA A 104 -20.69 1.87 36.60
C ALA A 104 -19.78 0.72 37.08
N ARG A 105 -19.01 0.98 38.14
CA ARG A 105 -18.48 -0.09 39.00
C ARG A 105 -19.66 -0.72 39.74
N MET A 106 -20.00 -1.96 39.43
CA MET A 106 -20.74 -2.80 40.38
C MET A 106 -19.78 -3.19 41.50
N SER A 107 -19.78 -2.40 42.56
CA SER A 107 -19.23 -2.80 43.86
C SER A 107 -20.38 -3.36 44.69
N GLY A 108 -20.17 -4.55 45.25
CA GLY A 108 -21.12 -5.20 46.15
C GLY A 108 -21.33 -4.36 47.40
N GLY A 109 -22.57 -3.91 47.62
CA GLY A 109 -23.02 -3.32 48.86
C GLY A 109 -23.54 -4.40 49.80
N GLY A 110 -23.02 -4.40 51.03
CA GLY A 110 -23.40 -5.33 52.09
C GLY A 110 -24.84 -5.17 52.58
N TRP A 111 -25.31 -6.24 53.22
CA TRP A 111 -26.57 -6.28 53.97
C TRP A 111 -26.38 -5.73 55.40
N PRO A 112 -27.39 -5.08 56.01
CA PRO A 112 -27.32 -4.58 57.37
C PRO A 112 -27.54 -5.69 58.41
N GLY A 113 -26.83 -5.59 59.54
CA GLY A 113 -26.71 -6.63 60.55
C GLY A 113 -27.91 -6.83 61.48
N VAL A 114 -27.87 -7.97 62.18
CA VAL A 114 -28.54 -8.22 63.47
C VAL A 114 -27.58 -8.98 64.39
N LEU A 115 -27.62 -8.58 65.65
CA LEU A 115 -26.79 -8.93 66.81
C LEU A 115 -26.74 -10.44 67.14
N SER A 116 -25.61 -10.94 67.62
CA SER A 116 -25.38 -11.15 69.08
C SER A 116 -24.05 -11.88 69.35
N ALA A 117 -23.57 -11.71 70.57
CA ALA A 117 -22.22 -12.00 71.03
C ALA A 117 -21.84 -13.49 71.06
N SER A 118 -20.58 -13.82 70.78
CA SER A 118 -19.62 -14.24 71.83
C SER A 118 -18.33 -14.90 71.27
N ARG A 119 -17.23 -14.67 72.02
CA ARG A 119 -15.98 -15.43 72.12
C ARG A 119 -14.79 -15.05 71.22
N PHE A 120 -13.85 -14.41 71.91
CA PHE A 120 -12.43 -14.19 71.64
C PHE A 120 -11.67 -15.39 71.03
N LEU A 121 -10.62 -15.04 70.25
CA LEU A 121 -9.62 -15.85 69.50
C LEU A 121 -9.96 -16.00 68.01
N PRO A 122 -9.52 -15.06 67.14
CA PRO A 122 -8.19 -15.20 66.52
C PRO A 122 -7.58 -13.85 66.04
N PHE A 123 -7.18 -12.95 66.96
CA PHE A 123 -6.63 -11.65 66.55
C PHE A 123 -5.27 -11.74 65.82
N ALA A 124 -4.43 -12.75 66.13
CA ALA A 124 -3.14 -12.92 65.48
C ALA A 124 -3.25 -13.47 64.05
N GLY A 125 -4.18 -14.40 63.80
CA GLY A 125 -4.39 -14.98 62.47
C GLY A 125 -5.04 -14.01 61.50
N ILE A 126 -6.01 -13.20 61.97
CA ILE A 126 -6.64 -12.15 61.17
C ILE A 126 -5.64 -11.03 60.86
N LEU A 127 -4.78 -10.64 61.80
CA LEU A 127 -3.76 -9.62 61.54
C LEU A 127 -2.73 -10.11 60.52
N LEU A 128 -2.29 -11.37 60.59
CA LEU A 128 -1.38 -11.95 59.59
C LEU A 128 -2.05 -12.04 58.22
N LEU A 129 -3.31 -12.49 58.16
CA LEU A 129 -4.11 -12.53 56.93
C LEU A 129 -4.33 -11.14 56.35
N CYS A 130 -4.61 -10.13 57.17
CA CYS A 130 -4.74 -8.75 56.74
C CYS A 130 -3.42 -8.18 56.25
N ILE A 131 -2.28 -8.50 56.87
CA ILE A 131 -0.96 -8.07 56.39
C ILE A 131 -0.62 -8.79 55.08
N THR A 132 -0.85 -10.09 54.95
CA THR A 132 -0.63 -10.81 53.68
C THR A 132 -1.60 -10.35 52.60
N LEU A 133 -2.84 -10.02 52.95
CA LEU A 133 -3.84 -9.48 52.01
C LEU A 133 -3.49 -8.04 51.64
N LEU A 134 -2.94 -7.23 52.56
CA LEU A 134 -2.46 -5.87 52.27
C LEU A 134 -1.17 -5.90 51.46
N LEU A 135 -0.26 -6.85 51.70
CA LEU A 135 0.93 -7.08 50.88
C LEU A 135 0.54 -7.60 49.49
N TRP A 136 -0.42 -8.52 49.41
CA TRP A 136 -0.98 -9.03 48.15
C TRP A 136 -1.78 -7.96 47.40
N LEU A 137 -2.58 -7.13 48.09
CA LEU A 137 -3.26 -5.97 47.50
C LEU A 137 -2.28 -4.88 47.09
N HIS A 138 -1.17 -4.72 47.81
CA HIS A 138 -0.07 -3.82 47.43
C HIS A 138 0.68 -4.37 46.20
N GLU A 139 0.92 -5.68 46.10
CA GLU A 139 1.47 -6.35 44.92
C GLU A 139 0.53 -6.27 43.71
N VAL A 140 -0.76 -6.53 43.90
CA VAL A 140 -1.80 -6.47 42.85
C VAL A 140 -2.12 -5.04 42.42
N GLN A 141 -2.02 -4.04 43.31
CA GLN A 141 -2.07 -2.63 42.91
C GLN A 141 -0.81 -2.16 42.18
N ASN A 142 0.33 -2.81 42.40
CA ASN A 142 1.59 -2.53 41.70
C ASN A 142 1.69 -3.22 40.34
N ASP A 143 1.06 -4.39 40.16
CA ASP A 143 0.90 -5.04 38.87
C ASP A 143 -0.25 -4.42 38.07
N ARG A 144 0.01 -3.26 37.47
CA ARG A 144 -0.88 -2.68 36.46
C ARG A 144 -1.09 -3.70 35.33
N ILE A 145 -2.32 -4.16 35.12
CA ILE A 145 -2.70 -4.93 33.92
C ILE A 145 -2.53 -4.01 32.71
N VAL A 146 -1.44 -4.17 31.97
CA VAL A 146 -1.17 -3.45 30.73
C VAL A 146 -1.83 -4.20 29.58
N PHE A 147 -2.90 -3.65 29.01
CA PHE A 147 -3.47 -4.14 27.74
C PHE A 147 -2.47 -3.86 26.61
N LEU A 148 -1.99 -4.93 25.97
CA LEU A 148 -1.04 -4.82 24.86
C LEU A 148 -1.79 -4.53 23.55
N PRO A 149 -1.27 -3.61 22.70
CA PRO A 149 -1.75 -3.45 21.33
C PRO A 149 -1.65 -4.75 20.53
N HIS A 150 -2.56 -4.96 19.56
CA HIS A 150 -2.50 -6.12 18.67
C HIS A 150 -1.16 -6.16 17.91
N GLY A 151 -0.55 -7.33 17.81
CA GLY A 151 0.74 -7.53 17.13
C GLY A 151 1.99 -7.31 17.99
N MET A 152 1.85 -6.80 19.23
CA MET A 152 2.95 -6.64 20.19
C MET A 152 3.00 -7.80 21.19
N ARG A 153 4.21 -8.07 21.71
CA ARG A 153 4.42 -8.95 22.88
C ARG A 153 5.43 -8.34 23.84
N PHE A 154 5.45 -8.81 25.09
CA PHE A 154 6.56 -8.46 25.99
C PHE A 154 7.87 -9.04 25.47
N ALA A 155 8.97 -8.30 25.65
CA ALA A 155 10.31 -8.81 25.41
C ALA A 155 10.64 -9.92 26.41
N ASP A 156 11.37 -10.93 25.96
CA ASP A 156 11.85 -12.05 26.77
C ASP A 156 13.35 -12.33 26.57
N ASP A 157 13.87 -13.36 27.24
CA ASP A 157 15.30 -13.67 27.21
C ASP A 157 15.82 -14.15 25.84
N THR A 158 14.94 -14.55 24.93
CA THR A 158 15.32 -14.94 23.56
C THR A 158 15.62 -13.74 22.68
N ASP A 159 15.19 -12.53 23.07
CA ASP A 159 15.42 -11.30 22.33
C ASP A 159 16.87 -10.79 22.53
N LYS A 160 17.69 -10.93 21.47
CA LYS A 160 19.15 -10.67 21.54
C LYS A 160 19.60 -9.27 21.13
N ARG A 161 18.85 -8.57 20.27
CA ARG A 161 19.23 -7.22 19.79
C ARG A 161 18.00 -6.33 19.77
N ILE A 162 17.85 -5.50 20.79
CA ILE A 162 16.67 -4.64 20.98
C ILE A 162 17.09 -3.19 20.77
N LEU A 163 16.26 -2.43 20.07
CA LEU A 163 16.30 -0.98 20.03
C LEU A 163 15.04 -0.48 20.71
N VAL A 164 15.16 0.14 21.87
CA VAL A 164 14.03 0.68 22.63
C VAL A 164 13.95 2.19 22.43
N ALA A 165 12.76 2.72 22.15
CA ALA A 165 12.56 4.14 21.93
C ALA A 165 11.40 4.71 22.74
N SER A 166 11.58 5.96 23.20
CA SER A 166 10.45 6.83 23.57
C SER A 166 9.94 7.54 22.33
N LEU A 167 8.64 7.38 22.04
CA LEU A 167 7.96 7.95 20.86
C LEU A 167 7.35 9.31 21.21
N THR A 168 7.81 10.38 20.55
CA THR A 168 7.37 11.75 20.80
C THR A 168 5.91 11.97 20.38
N ALA A 169 5.46 11.38 19.26
CA ALA A 169 4.09 11.48 18.78
C ALA A 169 3.05 10.83 19.72
N CYS A 170 3.52 9.99 20.66
CA CYS A 170 2.70 9.32 21.66
C CYS A 170 2.92 9.84 23.09
N GLY A 171 3.64 10.95 23.26
CA GLY A 171 4.02 11.50 24.56
C GLY A 171 2.90 12.15 25.38
N VAL A 172 3.21 12.39 26.67
CA VAL A 172 2.27 12.77 27.76
C VAL A 172 1.71 14.20 27.65
N SER A 173 2.33 15.09 26.87
CA SER A 173 1.96 16.51 26.72
C SER A 173 1.07 16.78 25.49
N GLY A 174 0.06 15.93 25.27
CA GLY A 174 -0.93 16.14 24.20
C GLY A 174 -0.57 15.60 22.81
N GLY A 175 0.37 14.64 22.74
CA GLY A 175 0.73 13.75 21.61
C GLY A 175 0.32 14.12 20.16
N GLY A 176 1.25 14.00 19.20
CA GLY A 176 0.99 14.25 17.77
C GLY A 176 -0.21 13.49 17.17
N GLY A 177 -0.85 14.04 16.13
CA GLY A 177 -1.99 13.40 15.46
C GLY A 177 -1.66 12.03 14.83
N VAL A 178 -2.67 11.33 14.32
CA VAL A 178 -2.47 9.96 13.79
C VAL A 178 -1.38 9.85 12.73
N GLY A 179 -1.25 10.85 11.86
CA GLY A 179 -0.18 10.86 10.86
C GLY A 179 1.23 10.93 11.46
N ASN A 180 1.40 11.61 12.60
CA ASN A 180 2.68 11.70 13.32
C ASN A 180 3.05 10.35 13.93
N VAL A 181 2.07 9.66 14.52
CA VAL A 181 2.28 8.35 15.15
C VAL A 181 2.68 7.30 14.12
N VAL A 182 1.99 7.23 12.98
CA VAL A 182 2.33 6.26 11.92
C VAL A 182 3.71 6.55 11.33
N PHE A 183 4.07 7.82 11.12
CA PHE A 183 5.42 8.19 10.69
C PHE A 183 6.48 7.70 11.68
N GLU A 184 6.31 8.01 12.96
CA GLU A 184 7.32 7.68 13.97
C GLU A 184 7.49 6.15 14.12
N LEU A 185 6.39 5.39 14.07
CA LEU A 185 6.42 3.92 14.15
C LEU A 185 7.09 3.28 12.94
N ILE A 186 6.70 3.65 11.72
CA ILE A 186 7.26 3.05 10.50
C ILE A 186 8.72 3.45 10.30
N SER A 187 9.07 4.72 10.57
CA SER A 187 10.47 5.15 10.54
C SER A 187 11.30 4.46 11.61
N PHE A 188 10.77 4.26 12.81
CA PHE A 188 11.45 3.51 13.85
C PHE A 188 11.68 2.05 13.47
N LEU A 189 10.71 1.41 12.83
CA LEU A 189 10.87 0.08 12.27
C LEU A 189 11.97 0.05 11.19
N GLY A 190 11.99 1.02 10.27
CA GLY A 190 13.04 1.14 9.26
C GLY A 190 14.43 1.33 9.85
N ILE A 191 14.57 2.18 10.87
CA ILE A 191 15.80 2.34 11.65
C ILE A 191 16.22 1.01 12.30
N ALA A 192 15.31 0.33 12.99
CA ALA A 192 15.60 -0.92 13.68
C ALA A 192 16.08 -2.01 12.70
N ARG A 193 15.48 -2.09 11.50
CA ARG A 193 15.90 -2.98 10.41
C ARG A 193 17.31 -2.68 9.94
N LYS A 194 17.64 -1.42 9.63
CA LYS A 194 19.00 -1.01 9.21
C LYS A 194 20.06 -1.37 10.25
N LEU A 195 19.68 -1.44 11.53
CA LEU A 195 20.56 -1.82 12.63
C LEU A 195 20.51 -3.31 13.01
N TYR A 196 19.69 -4.11 12.32
CA TYR A 196 19.43 -5.52 12.65
C TYR A 196 18.99 -5.70 14.12
N ARG A 197 18.02 -4.89 14.54
CA ARG A 197 17.44 -4.87 15.89
C ARG A 197 15.92 -5.00 15.84
N THR A 198 15.33 -5.54 16.91
CA THR A 198 13.88 -5.57 17.12
C THR A 198 13.45 -4.26 17.80
N PRO A 199 12.46 -3.53 17.25
CA PRO A 199 11.97 -2.30 17.86
C PRO A 199 11.15 -2.59 19.12
N ALA A 200 11.34 -1.78 20.16
CA ALA A 200 10.64 -1.91 21.43
C ALA A 200 10.15 -0.56 21.99
N ILE A 201 9.05 -0.59 22.74
CA ILE A 201 8.45 0.56 23.43
C ILE A 201 8.35 0.25 24.93
N TYR A 202 8.50 1.27 25.77
CA TYR A 202 8.42 1.12 27.22
C TYR A 202 7.00 0.82 27.74
N SER A 203 6.92 -0.05 28.75
CA SER A 203 5.66 -0.45 29.38
C SER A 203 5.01 0.61 30.27
N ASP A 204 5.75 1.60 30.75
CA ASP A 204 5.28 2.65 31.66
C ASP A 204 4.70 3.87 30.95
N ASN A 205 4.75 3.89 29.61
CA ASN A 205 4.11 4.91 28.80
C ASN A 205 2.64 4.55 28.54
N ASP A 206 1.84 4.52 29.61
CA ASP A 206 0.42 4.13 29.57
C ASP A 206 -0.39 4.96 28.55
N VAL A 207 -0.01 6.22 28.34
CA VAL A 207 -0.64 7.12 27.36
C VAL A 207 -0.34 6.65 25.93
N CYS A 208 0.91 6.33 25.63
CA CYS A 208 1.31 5.78 24.35
C CYS A 208 0.65 4.44 24.09
N LEU A 209 0.70 3.50 25.04
CA LEU A 209 0.14 2.17 24.85
C LEU A 209 -1.37 2.21 24.61
N LYS A 210 -2.12 3.03 25.34
CA LYS A 210 -3.57 3.23 25.09
C LYS A 210 -3.84 3.75 23.68
N LYS A 211 -3.04 4.72 23.23
CA LYS A 211 -3.12 5.24 21.87
C LYS A 211 -2.82 4.16 20.84
N LEU A 212 -1.78 3.35 21.07
CA LEU A 212 -1.43 2.25 20.17
C LEU A 212 -2.48 1.14 20.12
N VAL A 213 -3.17 0.85 21.24
CA VAL A 213 -4.32 -0.07 21.27
C VAL A 213 -5.41 0.41 20.31
N GLU A 214 -5.80 1.69 20.40
CA GLU A 214 -6.79 2.30 19.50
C GLU A 214 -6.36 2.23 18.03
N PHE A 215 -5.08 2.47 17.74
CA PHE A 215 -4.56 2.37 16.36
C PHE A 215 -4.62 0.94 15.83
N SER A 216 -4.32 -0.04 16.68
CA SER A 216 -4.29 -1.45 16.30
C SER A 216 -5.69 -2.02 15.95
N GLU A 217 -6.77 -1.35 16.35
CA GLU A 217 -8.13 -1.70 15.91
C GLU A 217 -8.36 -1.39 14.42
N TYR A 218 -7.74 -0.32 13.91
CA TYR A 218 -7.93 0.15 12.54
C TYR A 218 -6.77 -0.21 11.60
N MET A 219 -5.57 -0.41 12.13
CA MET A 219 -4.37 -0.88 11.42
C MET A 219 -3.72 -2.04 12.20
N PRO A 220 -4.30 -3.26 12.15
CA PRO A 220 -3.92 -4.36 13.04
C PRO A 220 -2.48 -4.83 12.87
N ASN A 221 -1.92 -4.70 11.67
CA ASN A 221 -0.56 -5.20 11.38
C ASN A 221 0.54 -4.15 11.63
N LEU A 222 0.19 -2.91 12.01
CA LEU A 222 1.16 -1.82 12.11
C LEU A 222 2.28 -2.14 13.11
N LEU A 223 1.91 -2.76 14.23
CA LEU A 223 2.79 -3.05 15.36
C LEU A 223 3.36 -4.48 15.34
N GLU A 224 3.14 -5.25 14.27
CA GLU A 224 3.63 -6.62 14.13
C GLU A 224 5.15 -6.70 14.39
N GLY A 225 5.58 -7.46 15.39
CA GLY A 225 6.99 -7.64 15.72
C GLY A 225 7.61 -6.54 16.59
N PHE A 226 6.82 -5.57 17.06
CA PHE A 226 7.27 -4.67 18.12
C PHE A 226 7.20 -5.34 19.49
N LEU A 227 8.17 -5.03 20.34
CA LEU A 227 8.21 -5.50 21.72
C LEU A 227 7.74 -4.43 22.72
N VAL A 228 7.23 -4.88 23.86
CA VAL A 228 7.03 -4.05 25.05
C VAL A 228 8.07 -4.41 26.11
N LEU A 229 8.83 -3.41 26.56
CA LEU A 229 9.89 -3.59 27.55
C LEU A 229 9.40 -3.15 28.94
N LYS A 230 9.41 -4.07 29.91
CA LYS A 230 9.05 -3.76 31.30
C LYS A 230 10.14 -2.91 31.98
N LYS A 231 9.73 -1.85 32.68
CA LYS A 231 10.62 -0.90 33.39
C LYS A 231 11.53 -1.56 34.45
N GLN A 232 11.18 -2.73 34.98
CA GLN A 232 11.99 -3.41 36.01
C GLN A 232 13.33 -3.98 35.47
N LEU A 233 13.58 -3.96 34.16
CA LEU A 233 14.87 -4.30 33.53
C LEU A 233 15.86 -3.11 33.46
N ILE A 234 15.68 -2.05 34.25
CA ILE A 234 16.46 -0.81 34.15
C ILE A 234 17.66 -0.78 35.12
N TRP A 235 18.86 -0.85 34.55
CA TRP A 235 20.04 -0.07 34.95
C TRP A 235 20.89 0.23 33.70
N PRO A 236 21.64 1.35 33.66
CA PRO A 236 21.62 2.31 32.56
C PRO A 236 22.08 1.68 31.23
N TYR A 237 21.14 1.40 30.33
CA TYR A 237 21.50 1.16 28.94
C TYR A 237 22.05 2.46 28.36
N PRO A 238 23.20 2.44 27.67
CA PRO A 238 23.72 3.59 26.95
C PRO A 238 22.64 4.19 26.05
N SER A 239 22.30 5.45 26.32
CA SER A 239 21.34 6.20 25.53
C SER A 239 22.05 6.94 24.42
N LYS A 240 21.47 6.90 23.21
CA LYS A 240 21.87 7.78 22.11
C LYS A 240 20.68 8.61 21.70
N TYR A 241 20.84 9.93 21.69
CA TYR A 241 19.78 10.88 21.39
C TYR A 241 20.15 11.66 20.14
N PRO A 242 19.66 11.26 18.95
CA PRO A 242 19.89 12.01 17.72
C PRO A 242 19.23 13.39 17.86
N THR A 243 20.01 14.46 17.95
CA THR A 243 19.48 15.84 18.00
C THR A 243 19.16 16.30 16.59
N HIS A 244 17.93 16.05 16.13
CA HIS A 244 17.47 16.41 14.79
C HIS A 244 16.08 17.04 14.81
N GLU A 245 15.82 17.91 13.83
CA GLU A 245 14.45 18.38 13.55
C GLU A 245 13.58 17.19 13.13
N CYS A 246 12.26 17.29 13.33
CA CYS A 246 11.33 16.18 13.12
C CYS A 246 11.36 15.56 11.70
N PHE A 247 11.85 16.30 10.72
CA PHE A 247 11.92 15.91 9.30
C PHE A 247 13.35 15.72 8.78
N GLU A 248 14.39 15.88 9.60
CA GLU A 248 15.77 15.71 9.16
C GLU A 248 16.18 14.24 9.19
N TYR A 249 16.87 13.80 8.13
CA TYR A 249 17.42 12.44 8.04
C TYR A 249 18.80 12.39 8.68
N PHE A 250 19.06 11.31 9.40
CA PHE A 250 20.40 10.92 9.85
C PHE A 250 20.64 9.46 9.45
N ASP A 251 21.88 9.09 9.17
CA ASP A 251 22.24 7.70 8.90
C ASP A 251 22.20 6.90 10.23
N PRO A 252 21.30 5.91 10.39
CA PRO A 252 21.23 5.13 11.61
C PRO A 252 22.48 4.27 11.87
N VAL A 253 23.15 3.76 10.82
CA VAL A 253 24.31 2.88 10.98
C VAL A 253 25.49 3.68 11.53
N GLU A 254 25.76 4.85 10.94
CA GLU A 254 26.78 5.77 11.43
C GLU A 254 26.41 6.27 12.84
N THR A 255 25.18 6.75 13.01
CA THR A 255 24.70 7.32 14.27
C THR A 255 24.80 6.29 15.39
N PHE A 256 24.47 5.01 15.20
CA PHE A 256 24.49 4.03 16.29
C PHE A 256 25.76 3.16 16.32
N SER A 257 26.75 3.41 15.46
CA SER A 257 27.99 2.63 15.34
C SER A 257 28.66 2.32 16.69
N SER A 258 28.84 3.34 17.54
CA SER A 258 29.49 3.22 18.85
C SER A 258 28.76 2.34 19.86
N VAL A 259 27.47 2.06 19.65
CA VAL A 259 26.60 1.30 20.57
C VAL A 259 26.07 0.01 19.94
N GLN A 260 26.50 -0.33 18.70
CA GLN A 260 26.02 -1.52 17.99
C GLN A 260 26.32 -2.83 18.71
N HIS A 261 27.38 -2.89 19.50
CA HIS A 261 27.79 -4.09 20.24
C HIS A 261 26.83 -4.42 21.42
N LEU A 262 25.99 -3.49 21.85
CA LEU A 262 25.12 -3.65 23.01
C LEU A 262 23.86 -4.47 22.68
N ARG A 263 23.43 -5.31 23.63
CA ARG A 263 22.18 -6.11 23.52
C ARG A 263 20.95 -5.21 23.38
N VAL A 264 20.82 -4.24 24.27
CA VAL A 264 19.71 -3.27 24.29
C VAL A 264 20.29 -1.87 24.15
N VAL A 265 19.73 -1.09 23.22
CA VAL A 265 20.10 0.32 23.02
C VAL A 265 18.86 1.17 23.23
N ASN A 266 19.00 2.18 24.09
CA ASN A 266 17.94 3.16 24.32
C ASN A 266 18.14 4.38 23.44
N THR A 267 17.05 4.90 22.89
CA THR A 267 17.06 6.13 22.09
C THR A 267 15.80 6.96 22.35
N GLN A 268 15.89 8.25 22.06
CA GLN A 268 14.74 9.13 21.97
C GLN A 268 14.60 9.54 20.52
N LEU A 269 13.41 9.32 19.96
CA LEU A 269 13.12 9.63 18.58
C LEU A 269 12.11 10.78 18.56
N ASN A 270 12.29 11.70 17.61
CA ASN A 270 11.49 12.91 17.51
C ASN A 270 10.72 12.91 16.19
N TYR A 271 9.51 12.33 16.19
CA TYR A 271 8.54 12.28 15.08
C TYR A 271 8.97 11.52 13.81
N LEU A 272 10.23 11.61 13.36
CA LEU A 272 10.80 10.89 12.21
C LEU A 272 9.99 11.02 10.91
N GLN A 273 9.58 12.24 10.56
CA GLN A 273 8.72 12.58 9.42
C GLN A 273 9.50 12.66 8.09
N ASN A 274 10.34 11.66 7.83
CA ASN A 274 11.18 11.57 6.63
C ASN A 274 11.15 10.16 6.04
N LEU A 275 10.73 10.06 4.77
CA LEU A 275 10.62 8.79 4.05
C LEU A 275 11.93 7.98 4.04
N ARG A 276 13.10 8.63 4.05
CA ARG A 276 14.42 7.96 3.97
C ARG A 276 14.70 6.97 5.11
N PHE A 277 14.00 7.10 6.24
CA PHE A 277 14.14 6.13 7.33
C PHE A 277 13.60 4.75 6.98
N PHE A 278 12.63 4.66 6.05
CA PHE A 278 11.95 3.43 5.64
C PHE A 278 11.80 3.31 4.13
N GLU A 279 12.62 4.02 3.35
CA GLU A 279 12.53 4.05 1.87
C GLU A 279 12.71 2.67 1.24
N ASP A 280 13.50 1.80 1.87
CA ASP A 280 13.72 0.41 1.49
C ASP A 280 12.46 -0.46 1.63
N MET A 281 11.52 -0.04 2.47
CA MET A 281 10.25 -0.72 2.68
C MET A 281 9.18 -0.26 1.68
N VAL A 282 9.36 0.89 1.02
CA VAL A 282 8.34 1.47 0.14
C VAL A 282 8.05 0.55 -1.04
N GLY A 283 6.78 0.19 -1.22
CA GLY A 283 6.32 -0.70 -2.30
C GLY A 283 6.44 -2.20 -2.01
N THR A 284 7.07 -2.59 -0.91
CA THR A 284 7.13 -3.99 -0.46
C THR A 284 5.78 -4.49 0.05
N GLU A 285 5.53 -5.80 -0.07
CA GLU A 285 4.34 -6.43 0.52
C GLU A 285 4.32 -6.34 2.06
N GLU A 286 5.50 -6.26 2.69
CA GLU A 286 5.59 -6.03 4.14
C GLU A 286 4.98 -4.68 4.52
N LEU A 287 5.40 -3.58 3.88
CA LEU A 287 4.87 -2.25 4.21
C LEU A 287 3.38 -2.16 3.88
N LYS A 288 2.94 -2.71 2.74
CA LYS A 288 1.51 -2.77 2.38
C LYS A 288 0.69 -3.53 3.43
N ARG A 289 1.17 -4.69 3.88
CA ARG A 289 0.51 -5.49 4.91
C ARG A 289 0.42 -4.72 6.24
N ARG A 290 1.52 -4.08 6.66
CA ARG A 290 1.59 -3.30 7.90
C ARG A 290 0.64 -2.11 7.91
N LEU A 291 0.49 -1.44 6.77
CA LEU A 291 -0.39 -0.27 6.61
C LEU A 291 -1.82 -0.64 6.18
N ALA A 292 -2.16 -1.93 6.13
CA ALA A 292 -3.49 -2.37 5.74
C ALA A 292 -4.54 -1.99 6.79
N PHE A 293 -5.69 -1.52 6.31
CA PHE A 293 -6.83 -1.16 7.16
C PHE A 293 -7.64 -2.38 7.56
N SER A 294 -8.23 -2.33 8.76
CA SER A 294 -9.19 -3.34 9.20
C SER A 294 -10.51 -3.25 8.39
N PRO A 295 -11.22 -4.38 8.19
CA PRO A 295 -12.54 -4.37 7.56
C PRO A 295 -13.51 -3.37 8.22
N GLN A 296 -13.43 -3.23 9.54
CA GLN A 296 -14.24 -2.32 10.33
C GLN A 296 -14.04 -0.87 9.90
N LEU A 297 -12.79 -0.40 9.73
CA LEU A 297 -12.53 0.96 9.26
C LEU A 297 -13.10 1.18 7.85
N LEU A 298 -12.91 0.19 6.96
CA LEU A 298 -13.37 0.27 5.58
C LEU A 298 -14.90 0.29 5.48
N ASP A 299 -15.59 -0.47 6.33
CA ASP A 299 -17.04 -0.46 6.42
C ASP A 299 -17.56 0.87 6.97
N VAL A 300 -16.93 1.44 8.00
CA VAL A 300 -17.28 2.77 8.51
C VAL A 300 -17.08 3.84 7.43
N ALA A 301 -15.95 3.81 6.71
CA ALA A 301 -15.71 4.74 5.60
C ALA A 301 -16.77 4.59 4.49
N ARG A 302 -17.15 3.35 4.15
CA ARG A 302 -18.17 3.06 3.14
C ARG A 302 -19.57 3.50 3.58
N LEU A 303 -19.93 3.36 4.85
CA LEU A 303 -21.29 3.67 5.32
C LEU A 303 -21.45 5.14 5.70
N ALA A 304 -20.46 5.72 6.37
CA ALA A 304 -20.58 7.04 6.97
C ALA A 304 -20.11 8.18 6.06
N MET A 305 -19.17 7.92 5.14
CA MET A 305 -18.62 8.96 4.25
C MET A 305 -19.14 8.89 2.81
N TYR A 306 -19.69 7.75 2.40
CA TYR A 306 -20.17 7.58 1.04
C TYR A 306 -21.58 8.17 0.86
N THR A 307 -21.66 9.32 0.20
CA THR A 307 -22.92 10.07 0.12
C THR A 307 -23.85 9.62 -1.01
N LYS A 308 -23.37 8.95 -2.08
CA LYS A 308 -24.18 8.36 -3.17
C LYS A 308 -23.45 7.28 -3.97
N LYS A 309 -24.19 6.25 -4.42
CA LYS A 309 -23.72 5.25 -5.41
C LYS A 309 -23.33 5.92 -6.72
N GLN A 310 -22.03 6.01 -6.98
CA GLN A 310 -21.46 6.53 -8.22
C GLN A 310 -21.37 5.43 -9.28
N SER A 311 -21.30 5.88 -10.54
CA SER A 311 -21.00 5.03 -11.68
C SER A 311 -19.55 4.54 -11.60
N GLU A 312 -19.28 3.32 -12.03
CA GLU A 312 -17.91 2.78 -12.14
C GLU A 312 -17.02 3.59 -13.11
N TYR A 313 -17.63 4.44 -13.94
CA TYR A 313 -16.94 5.29 -14.92
C TYR A 313 -16.57 6.70 -14.40
N THR A 314 -16.87 7.02 -13.13
CA THR A 314 -16.54 8.32 -12.53
C THR A 314 -15.11 8.32 -11.97
N HIS A 315 -14.29 9.31 -12.35
CA HIS A 315 -12.95 9.50 -11.81
C HIS A 315 -12.98 10.42 -10.58
N ASN A 316 -12.52 9.91 -9.44
CA ASN A 316 -12.64 10.57 -8.15
C ASN A 316 -11.36 11.32 -7.76
N ILE A 317 -11.48 12.64 -7.64
CA ILE A 317 -10.39 13.54 -7.22
C ILE A 317 -10.63 13.92 -5.76
N CYS A 318 -9.69 13.60 -4.88
CA CYS A 318 -9.78 13.93 -3.46
C CYS A 318 -8.80 15.04 -3.07
N ILE A 319 -9.29 16.08 -2.43
CA ILE A 319 -8.53 17.25 -2.04
C ILE A 319 -8.44 17.27 -0.53
N HIS A 320 -7.24 17.15 0.01
CA HIS A 320 -7.00 17.35 1.43
C HIS A 320 -6.86 18.84 1.72
N ILE A 321 -7.60 19.34 2.72
CA ILE A 321 -7.50 20.69 3.30
C ILE A 321 -6.97 20.60 4.75
N ARG A 322 -5.93 21.38 5.07
CA ARG A 322 -5.38 21.61 6.41
C ARG A 322 -5.24 23.11 6.67
N ARG A 323 -6.03 23.66 7.58
CA ARG A 323 -5.90 25.07 8.01
C ARG A 323 -5.77 25.20 9.53
N GLY A 324 -6.76 24.72 10.28
CA GLY A 324 -6.77 24.63 11.76
C GLY A 324 -5.59 25.25 12.54
N ASP A 325 -4.71 24.40 13.03
CA ASP A 325 -3.47 24.74 13.74
C ASP A 325 -2.47 25.52 12.86
N PHE A 326 -2.38 25.20 11.58
CA PHE A 326 -1.45 25.84 10.64
C PHE A 326 -1.73 27.34 10.46
N LEU A 327 -2.95 27.81 10.66
CA LEU A 327 -3.26 29.25 10.65
C LEU A 327 -2.61 30.00 11.82
N LYS A 328 -2.35 29.33 12.93
CA LYS A 328 -1.85 29.92 14.19
C LYS A 328 -0.33 29.85 14.34
N GLU A 329 0.34 29.03 13.53
CA GLU A 329 1.78 28.80 13.59
C GLU A 329 2.54 29.56 12.50
N ASP A 330 3.80 29.93 12.77
CA ASP A 330 4.63 30.72 11.85
C ASP A 330 5.37 29.89 10.79
N PHE A 331 5.44 28.56 10.99
CA PHE A 331 6.20 27.67 10.11
C PHE A 331 5.33 27.02 9.03
N HIS A 332 4.33 26.23 9.42
CA HIS A 332 3.54 25.41 8.51
C HIS A 332 2.65 26.27 7.61
N LEU A 333 2.69 26.01 6.30
CA LEU A 333 1.80 26.67 5.34
C LEU A 333 0.46 25.95 5.25
N GLU A 334 -0.60 26.70 5.53
CA GLU A 334 -1.98 26.26 5.44
C GLU A 334 -2.47 26.07 4.00
N SER A 335 -3.69 25.54 3.88
CA SER A 335 -4.42 25.49 2.62
C SER A 335 -5.00 26.86 2.27
N GLU A 336 -4.42 27.50 1.25
CA GLU A 336 -4.85 28.79 0.73
C GLU A 336 -5.95 28.65 -0.33
N ALA A 337 -6.86 29.62 -0.38
CA ALA A 337 -8.00 29.64 -1.30
C ALA A 337 -7.56 29.57 -2.77
N ASP A 338 -6.75 30.55 -3.20
CA ASP A 338 -6.33 30.71 -4.59
C ASP A 338 -5.59 29.47 -5.10
N PHE A 339 -4.60 28.99 -4.33
CA PHE A 339 -3.85 27.78 -4.68
C PHE A 339 -4.78 26.56 -4.79
N THR A 340 -5.69 26.37 -3.83
CA THR A 340 -6.60 25.23 -3.81
C THR A 340 -7.49 25.21 -5.05
N LEU A 341 -8.06 26.36 -5.41
CA LEU A 341 -8.93 26.48 -6.58
C LEU A 341 -8.16 26.28 -7.89
N ASP A 342 -7.02 26.93 -8.05
CA ASP A 342 -6.20 26.82 -9.25
C ASP A 342 -5.66 25.41 -9.46
N ALA A 343 -5.18 24.77 -8.40
CA ALA A 343 -4.72 23.39 -8.43
C ALA A 343 -5.87 22.42 -8.79
N THR A 344 -7.06 22.65 -8.25
CA THR A 344 -8.25 21.87 -8.58
C THR A 344 -8.59 21.99 -10.06
N LYS A 345 -8.70 23.23 -10.59
CA LYS A 345 -8.96 23.50 -12.01
C LYS A 345 -7.90 22.86 -12.91
N TYR A 346 -6.63 22.95 -12.52
CA TYR A 346 -5.52 22.31 -13.23
C TYR A 346 -5.65 20.79 -13.29
N ILE A 347 -5.94 20.13 -12.15
CA ILE A 347 -6.09 18.68 -12.07
C ILE A 347 -7.28 18.23 -12.90
N MET A 348 -8.43 18.93 -12.83
CA MET A 348 -9.60 18.63 -13.66
C MET A 348 -9.26 18.67 -15.15
N LYS A 349 -8.61 19.75 -15.60
CA LYS A 349 -8.15 19.88 -17.00
C LYS A 349 -7.21 18.74 -17.39
N LYS A 350 -6.35 18.32 -16.46
CA LYS A 350 -5.41 17.20 -16.68
C LYS A 350 -6.11 15.85 -16.74
N MET A 351 -7.12 15.59 -15.91
CA MET A 351 -7.91 14.35 -15.95
C MET A 351 -8.74 14.27 -17.23
N ARG A 352 -9.35 15.37 -17.67
CA ARG A 352 -10.04 15.42 -18.97
C ARG A 352 -9.11 15.09 -20.13
N LYS A 353 -7.88 15.63 -20.14
CA LYS A 353 -6.86 15.28 -21.14
C LYS A 353 -6.46 13.79 -21.12
N ARG A 354 -6.66 13.09 -20.00
CA ARG A 354 -6.45 11.64 -19.89
C ARG A 354 -7.65 10.81 -20.36
N GLY A 355 -8.75 11.45 -20.76
CA GLY A 355 -9.96 10.79 -21.27
C GLY A 355 -11.05 10.57 -20.22
N TYR A 356 -10.93 11.16 -19.02
CA TYR A 356 -11.97 11.08 -18.00
C TYR A 356 -13.03 12.16 -18.24
N GLU A 357 -14.24 11.72 -18.60
CA GLU A 357 -15.36 12.61 -18.91
C GLU A 357 -16.17 12.99 -17.66
N GLN A 358 -16.36 12.06 -16.72
CA GLN A 358 -17.07 12.29 -15.48
C GLN A 358 -16.09 12.43 -14.32
N LEU A 359 -16.06 13.61 -13.70
CA LEU A 359 -15.20 13.90 -12.56
C LEU A 359 -16.04 14.16 -11.30
N HIS A 360 -15.66 13.54 -10.20
CA HIS A 360 -16.21 13.87 -8.89
C HIS A 360 -15.10 14.31 -7.95
N ILE A 361 -15.28 15.47 -7.33
CA ILE A 361 -14.31 16.09 -6.44
C ILE A 361 -14.80 15.92 -5.02
N TYR A 362 -14.01 15.21 -4.22
CA TYR A 362 -14.18 15.07 -2.79
C TYR A 362 -13.25 16.01 -2.07
N ILE A 363 -13.75 16.78 -1.11
CA ILE A 363 -12.91 17.66 -0.31
C ILE A 363 -12.93 17.15 1.12
N LEU A 364 -11.76 16.79 1.63
CA LEU A 364 -11.51 16.15 2.92
C LEU A 364 -10.79 17.15 3.83
N GLY A 365 -11.36 17.43 5.00
CA GLY A 365 -10.77 18.34 5.96
C GLY A 365 -11.74 18.79 7.06
N GLN A 366 -11.18 19.41 8.10
CA GLN A 366 -11.95 19.83 9.28
C GLN A 366 -12.67 21.17 9.06
N ASP A 367 -12.21 22.00 8.11
CA ASP A 367 -12.75 23.34 7.84
C ASP A 367 -13.92 23.33 6.84
N GLY A 368 -14.98 22.59 7.15
CA GLY A 368 -16.11 22.35 6.23
C GLY A 368 -16.93 23.59 5.87
N ALA A 369 -16.99 24.61 6.74
CA ALA A 369 -17.67 25.88 6.44
C ALA A 369 -16.90 26.71 5.41
N TRP A 370 -15.61 26.95 5.67
CA TRP A 370 -14.71 27.63 4.75
C TRP A 370 -14.63 26.92 3.39
N THR A 371 -14.58 25.58 3.41
CA THR A 371 -14.54 24.79 2.18
C THR A 371 -15.83 24.94 1.36
N ARG A 372 -17.00 24.91 2.01
CA ARG A 372 -18.27 25.12 1.31
C ARG A 372 -18.34 26.50 0.69
N GLU A 373 -17.90 27.53 1.40
CA GLU A 373 -17.86 28.90 0.88
C GLU A 373 -16.90 29.04 -0.31
N LEU A 374 -15.68 28.50 -0.19
CA LEU A 374 -14.67 28.54 -1.24
C LEU A 374 -15.16 27.97 -2.57
N PHE A 375 -15.91 26.87 -2.51
CA PHE A 375 -16.42 26.18 -3.71
C PHE A 375 -17.86 26.56 -4.08
N ALA A 376 -18.58 27.33 -3.24
CA ALA A 376 -19.93 27.81 -3.56
C ALA A 376 -19.91 28.96 -4.58
N ASN A 377 -18.86 29.79 -4.56
CA ASN A 377 -18.74 30.98 -5.41
C ASN A 377 -18.06 30.70 -6.77
N GLU A 378 -17.63 29.47 -7.01
CA GLU A 378 -16.89 29.09 -8.22
C GLU A 378 -17.80 28.39 -9.23
N THR A 379 -17.92 28.96 -10.43
CA THR A 379 -18.62 28.34 -11.56
C THR A 379 -17.80 27.20 -12.14
N LEU A 380 -17.98 26.01 -11.59
CA LEU A 380 -17.39 24.80 -12.18
C LEU A 380 -18.20 24.31 -13.39
N PRO A 381 -17.54 23.66 -14.37
CA PRO A 381 -18.21 23.05 -15.51
C PRO A 381 -19.33 22.07 -15.06
N ARG A 382 -20.47 22.05 -15.78
CA ARG A 382 -21.69 21.30 -15.42
C ARG A 382 -21.48 19.77 -15.26
N ASP A 383 -20.41 19.24 -15.82
CA ASP A 383 -20.01 17.83 -15.81
C ASP A 383 -19.19 17.43 -14.56
N ALA A 384 -18.75 18.39 -13.75
CA ALA A 384 -18.03 18.13 -12.51
C ALA A 384 -18.95 18.23 -11.29
N ARG A 385 -18.92 17.21 -10.42
CA ARG A 385 -19.66 17.22 -9.15
C ARG A 385 -18.70 17.45 -7.99
N ILE A 386 -19.09 18.26 -7.01
CA ILE A 386 -18.38 18.42 -5.75
C ILE A 386 -19.16 17.75 -4.63
N SER A 387 -18.45 17.04 -3.77
CA SER A 387 -18.94 16.70 -2.44
C SER A 387 -17.90 17.12 -1.41
N VAL A 388 -18.27 18.09 -0.57
CA VAL A 388 -17.50 18.38 0.64
C VAL A 388 -17.80 17.26 1.62
N ILE A 389 -16.80 16.44 1.93
CA ILE A 389 -16.93 15.41 2.94
C ILE A 389 -16.32 15.96 4.22
N HIS A 390 -17.17 16.09 5.23
CA HIS A 390 -16.74 16.43 6.57
C HIS A 390 -16.89 15.18 7.43
N SER A 391 -15.77 14.64 7.88
CA SER A 391 -15.76 13.53 8.83
C SER A 391 -16.13 14.04 10.21
N PRO A 392 -17.29 13.63 10.74
CA PRO A 392 -17.72 14.06 12.07
C PRO A 392 -16.71 13.62 13.13
N SER A 393 -16.55 14.42 14.17
CA SER A 393 -15.59 14.16 15.25
C SER A 393 -15.84 12.87 16.04
N TYR A 394 -17.01 12.25 15.90
CA TYR A 394 -17.33 10.96 16.52
C TYR A 394 -16.86 9.75 15.69
N LEU A 395 -16.47 9.94 14.41
CA LEU A 395 -15.89 8.87 13.60
C LEU A 395 -14.42 8.64 13.94
N PRO A 396 -13.87 7.45 13.63
CA PRO A 396 -12.45 7.18 13.78
C PRO A 396 -11.59 8.23 13.05
N SER A 397 -10.51 8.68 13.69
CA SER A 397 -9.63 9.71 13.12
C SER A 397 -8.99 9.32 11.78
N MET A 398 -8.91 8.03 11.47
CA MET A 398 -8.37 7.49 10.20
C MET A 398 -9.43 7.29 9.10
N VAL A 399 -10.70 7.65 9.35
CA VAL A 399 -11.79 7.34 8.41
C VAL A 399 -11.57 7.95 7.02
N ASP A 400 -10.96 9.14 6.93
CA ASP A 400 -10.61 9.77 5.65
C ASP A 400 -9.58 8.95 4.86
N TRP A 401 -8.67 8.27 5.55
CA TRP A 401 -7.69 7.40 4.91
C TRP A 401 -8.37 6.15 4.37
N GLY A 402 -9.30 5.55 5.11
CA GLY A 402 -10.13 4.44 4.64
C GLY A 402 -10.98 4.83 3.43
N PHE A 403 -11.58 6.02 3.46
CA PHE A 403 -12.29 6.57 2.30
C PHE A 403 -11.36 6.78 1.12
N ALA A 404 -10.17 7.33 1.35
CA ALA A 404 -9.21 7.57 0.28
C ALA A 404 -8.69 6.29 -0.36
N HIS A 405 -8.48 5.26 0.44
CA HIS A 405 -8.12 3.93 0.00
C HIS A 405 -9.18 3.28 -0.88
N LEU A 406 -10.47 3.51 -0.58
CA LEU A 406 -11.58 2.92 -1.32
C LEU A 406 -11.93 3.71 -2.59
N TYR A 407 -11.80 5.04 -2.55
CA TYR A 407 -12.47 5.91 -3.53
C TYR A 407 -11.60 6.95 -4.22
N CYS A 408 -10.40 7.30 -3.74
CA CYS A 408 -9.62 8.40 -4.32
C CYS A 408 -8.68 7.93 -5.43
N ASP A 409 -9.01 8.21 -6.69
CA ASP A 409 -8.15 7.90 -7.85
C ASP A 409 -7.01 8.90 -8.00
N THR A 410 -7.30 10.17 -7.73
CA THR A 410 -6.30 11.25 -7.73
C THR A 410 -6.40 12.00 -6.41
N THR A 411 -5.28 12.32 -5.79
CA THR A 411 -5.25 13.09 -4.54
C THR A 411 -4.50 14.40 -4.71
N LEU A 412 -5.02 15.49 -4.15
CA LEU A 412 -4.34 16.78 -4.05
C LEU A 412 -4.07 17.11 -2.57
N LEU A 413 -2.79 17.30 -2.24
CA LEU A 413 -2.35 17.84 -0.95
C LEU A 413 -2.12 19.34 -1.07
N THR A 414 -3.04 20.12 -0.50
CA THR A 414 -2.95 21.59 -0.52
C THR A 414 -1.98 22.14 0.53
N ALA A 415 -1.79 21.40 1.63
CA ALA A 415 -0.75 21.62 2.64
C ALA A 415 0.13 20.35 2.74
N SER A 416 1.25 20.35 2.00
CA SER A 416 2.08 19.15 1.79
C SER A 416 2.91 18.72 3.00
N ILE A 417 3.06 19.58 4.01
CA ILE A 417 3.70 19.24 5.30
C ILE A 417 2.74 18.57 6.29
N SER A 418 1.44 18.48 5.96
CA SER A 418 0.47 17.72 6.76
C SER A 418 0.85 16.24 6.77
N THR A 419 1.30 15.71 7.90
CA THR A 419 1.54 14.26 8.05
C THR A 419 0.27 13.44 7.89
N TYR A 420 -0.88 13.98 8.31
CA TYR A 420 -2.18 13.37 8.05
C TYR A 420 -2.45 13.27 6.53
N GLY A 421 -2.14 14.34 5.80
CA GLY A 421 -2.31 14.39 4.36
C GLY A 421 -1.32 13.52 3.60
N TYR A 422 -0.09 13.44 4.09
CA TYR A 422 0.90 12.52 3.56
C TYR A 422 0.37 11.08 3.54
N TRP A 423 -0.12 10.58 4.68
CA TRP A 423 -0.68 9.22 4.75
C TRP A 423 -1.98 9.06 3.97
N LEU A 424 -2.85 10.07 3.95
CA LEU A 424 -4.05 10.06 3.11
C LEU A 424 -3.70 9.87 1.63
N ALA A 425 -2.67 10.56 1.14
CA ALA A 425 -2.20 10.42 -0.24
C ALA A 425 -1.48 9.09 -0.48
N MET A 426 -0.58 8.71 0.42
CA MET A 426 0.21 7.46 0.35
C MET A 426 -0.67 6.21 0.40
N LEU A 427 -1.86 6.28 1.00
CA LEU A 427 -2.78 5.16 1.14
C LEU A 427 -3.98 5.22 0.17
N SER A 428 -4.02 6.24 -0.71
CA SER A 428 -5.10 6.45 -1.68
C SER A 428 -5.19 5.33 -2.74
N ARG A 429 -6.40 5.07 -3.26
CA ARG A 429 -6.64 4.00 -4.25
C ARG A 429 -5.75 4.12 -5.49
N GLY A 430 -5.74 5.30 -6.11
CA GLY A 430 -5.12 5.48 -7.42
C GLY A 430 -3.63 5.84 -7.38
N GLN A 431 -3.10 6.24 -6.22
CA GLN A 431 -1.69 6.64 -6.04
C GLN A 431 -1.22 7.75 -7.03
N ASP A 432 -2.16 8.49 -7.64
CA ASP A 432 -1.88 9.65 -8.50
C ASP A 432 -1.97 10.93 -7.65
N VAL A 433 -0.85 11.28 -7.02
CA VAL A 433 -0.78 12.36 -6.02
C VAL A 433 -0.20 13.64 -6.62
N PHE A 434 -0.91 14.74 -6.40
CA PHE A 434 -0.49 16.11 -6.61
C PHE A 434 -0.27 16.78 -5.26
N TYR A 435 0.76 17.60 -5.14
CA TYR A 435 1.03 18.29 -3.88
C TYR A 435 1.65 19.66 -4.15
N ARG A 436 1.46 20.55 -3.19
CA ARG A 436 2.09 21.87 -3.19
C ARG A 436 3.58 21.76 -2.88
N THR A 437 4.45 22.37 -3.69
CA THR A 437 5.89 22.38 -3.43
C THR A 437 6.30 23.35 -2.33
N ARG A 438 5.58 24.46 -2.16
CA ARG A 438 5.73 25.36 -1.02
C ARG A 438 4.96 24.80 0.18
N PHE A 439 5.62 24.67 1.31
CA PHE A 439 5.05 24.07 2.51
C PHE A 439 5.27 24.88 3.79
N SER A 440 6.02 25.99 3.72
CA SER A 440 6.27 26.90 4.83
C SER A 440 5.91 28.36 4.51
N LYS A 441 5.57 29.13 5.54
CA LYS A 441 5.21 30.55 5.42
C LYS A 441 6.43 31.47 5.15
N GLY A 442 7.61 31.14 5.67
CA GLY A 442 8.86 31.93 5.50
C GLY A 442 9.67 31.65 4.21
N SER A 443 10.57 32.59 3.86
CA SER A 443 11.48 32.54 2.68
C SER A 443 12.82 31.82 2.93
N SER A 444 13.02 31.20 4.09
CA SER A 444 14.33 30.67 4.48
C SER A 444 14.67 29.33 3.82
N SER A 445 15.97 29.09 3.67
CA SER A 445 16.68 27.93 3.13
C SER A 445 16.27 26.54 3.67
N ARG A 446 15.29 26.45 4.56
CA ARG A 446 14.69 25.18 5.03
C ARG A 446 13.71 24.58 4.02
N SER A 447 13.26 25.36 3.04
CA SER A 447 12.34 24.91 1.98
C SER A 447 12.89 23.77 1.10
N SER A 448 14.21 23.53 1.12
CA SER A 448 14.84 22.50 0.30
C SER A 448 15.09 21.16 0.99
N LYS A 449 15.08 21.10 2.33
CA LYS A 449 15.41 19.89 3.09
C LYS A 449 14.30 18.81 3.09
N LEU A 450 13.08 19.16 2.68
CA LEU A 450 11.94 18.21 2.61
C LEU A 450 11.77 17.51 1.25
N ALA A 451 12.71 17.72 0.31
CA ALA A 451 12.75 16.98 -0.97
C ALA A 451 12.78 15.45 -0.77
N GLY A 452 13.16 14.97 0.43
CA GLY A 452 13.14 13.55 0.82
C GLY A 452 11.76 12.90 0.92
N ASN A 453 10.65 13.64 0.89
CA ASN A 453 9.28 13.07 0.95
C ASN A 453 8.64 12.81 -0.43
N VAL A 454 9.40 12.90 -1.52
CA VAL A 454 8.92 12.53 -2.86
C VAL A 454 8.82 11.01 -2.96
N ILE A 455 7.62 10.49 -3.27
CA ILE A 455 7.46 9.07 -3.64
C ILE A 455 8.26 8.83 -4.92
N LEU A 456 9.40 8.18 -4.75
CA LEU A 456 10.23 7.70 -5.84
C LEU A 456 9.58 6.47 -6.48
N PRO A 457 9.83 6.20 -7.76
CA PRO A 457 9.53 4.90 -8.34
C PRO A 457 10.12 3.78 -7.46
N HIS A 458 9.38 2.69 -7.31
CA HIS A 458 9.83 1.56 -6.50
C HIS A 458 11.19 1.04 -7.01
N GLY A 459 12.09 0.72 -6.08
CA GLY A 459 13.48 0.32 -6.37
C GLY A 459 14.51 1.46 -6.46
N MET A 460 14.07 2.73 -6.47
CA MET A 460 14.96 3.89 -6.47
C MET A 460 15.12 4.52 -5.08
N ARG A 461 16.28 5.12 -4.82
CA ARG A 461 16.52 6.00 -3.64
C ARG A 461 17.17 7.32 -4.03
N PHE A 462 17.16 8.30 -3.14
CA PHE A 462 17.95 9.51 -3.34
C PHE A 462 19.44 9.23 -3.13
N ALA A 463 20.30 9.86 -3.93
CA ALA A 463 21.74 9.82 -3.70
C ALA A 463 22.09 10.48 -2.37
N ASP A 464 23.03 9.91 -1.63
CA ASP A 464 23.57 10.46 -0.38
C ASP A 464 25.08 10.69 -0.49
N ASP A 465 25.74 10.97 0.63
CA ASP A 465 27.15 11.29 0.68
C ASP A 465 28.06 10.03 0.65
N THR A 466 27.46 8.84 0.76
CA THR A 466 28.18 7.56 0.56
C THR A 466 28.33 7.21 -0.93
N ASP A 467 27.53 7.81 -1.81
CA ASP A 467 27.58 7.60 -3.26
C ASP A 467 28.73 8.38 -3.91
N LYS A 468 29.91 7.77 -4.00
CA LYS A 468 31.14 8.44 -4.47
C LYS A 468 31.33 8.50 -5.99
N ARG A 469 30.76 7.55 -6.74
CA ARG A 469 30.92 7.44 -8.20
C ARG A 469 29.56 7.33 -8.88
N ILE A 470 29.07 8.43 -9.44
CA ILE A 470 27.72 8.52 -10.02
C ILE A 470 27.81 8.81 -11.51
N LEU A 471 26.99 8.12 -12.30
CA LEU A 471 26.71 8.48 -13.68
C LEU A 471 25.27 8.98 -13.77
N VAL A 472 25.08 10.24 -14.13
CA VAL A 472 23.78 10.89 -14.19
C VAL A 472 23.33 10.95 -15.63
N ALA A 473 22.17 10.37 -15.95
CA ALA A 473 21.65 10.39 -17.32
C ALA A 473 20.33 11.14 -17.44
N SER A 474 20.23 11.94 -18.51
CA SER A 474 18.92 12.32 -19.06
C SER A 474 18.46 11.24 -20.03
N LEU A 475 17.36 10.57 -19.68
CA LEU A 475 16.75 9.51 -20.46
C LEU A 475 15.77 10.09 -21.50
N ARG A 476 16.04 9.90 -22.79
CA ARG A 476 15.25 10.50 -23.88
C ARG A 476 13.88 9.82 -24.00
N ALA A 477 13.78 8.52 -23.78
CA ALA A 477 12.54 7.75 -23.90
C ALA A 477 11.45 8.21 -22.91
N CYS A 478 11.85 8.76 -21.76
CA CYS A 478 10.95 9.27 -20.75
C CYS A 478 10.92 10.82 -20.70
N GLY A 479 11.69 11.51 -21.54
CA GLY A 479 12.10 12.89 -21.30
C GLY A 479 11.17 14.04 -21.72
N PHE A 480 10.18 13.82 -22.60
CA PHE A 480 9.31 14.88 -23.13
C PHE A 480 7.88 14.39 -23.37
N SER A 481 6.90 15.30 -23.48
CA SER A 481 5.53 14.96 -23.92
C SER A 481 5.57 14.38 -25.34
N GLY A 482 5.31 13.07 -25.47
CA GLY A 482 5.51 12.32 -26.72
C GLY A 482 6.77 11.43 -26.74
N GLY A 483 7.49 11.31 -25.63
CA GLY A 483 8.62 10.38 -25.48
C GLY A 483 8.22 8.93 -25.76
N GLY A 484 9.21 8.10 -26.12
CA GLY A 484 9.05 6.71 -26.54
C GLY A 484 8.12 5.83 -25.69
N GLY A 485 7.51 4.81 -26.31
CA GLY A 485 6.69 3.82 -25.60
C GLY A 485 7.48 3.06 -24.52
N VAL A 486 6.79 2.27 -23.69
CA VAL A 486 7.40 1.54 -22.57
C VAL A 486 8.62 0.72 -22.97
N GLY A 487 8.59 0.05 -24.14
CA GLY A 487 9.75 -0.69 -24.66
C GLY A 487 11.01 0.16 -24.88
N ASN A 488 10.86 1.43 -25.27
CA ASN A 488 12.00 2.34 -25.40
C ASN A 488 12.61 2.69 -24.04
N VAL A 489 11.78 2.81 -23.00
CA VAL A 489 12.23 3.16 -21.65
C VAL A 489 12.97 1.98 -21.03
N VAL A 490 12.45 0.76 -21.17
CA VAL A 490 13.12 -0.45 -20.66
C VAL A 490 14.47 -0.64 -21.34
N PHE A 491 14.57 -0.42 -22.66
CA PHE A 491 15.87 -0.39 -23.36
C PHE A 491 16.84 0.62 -22.75
N GLU A 492 16.43 1.88 -22.60
CA GLU A 492 17.31 2.90 -22.01
C GLU A 492 17.76 2.54 -20.61
N LEU A 493 16.86 2.01 -19.76
CA LEU A 493 17.17 1.67 -18.38
C LEU A 493 18.16 0.50 -18.27
N ILE A 494 17.89 -0.63 -18.92
CA ILE A 494 18.75 -1.81 -18.84
C ILE A 494 20.13 -1.51 -19.44
N SER A 495 20.18 -0.85 -20.59
CA SER A 495 21.45 -0.42 -21.20
C SER A 495 22.20 0.57 -20.31
N PHE A 496 21.50 1.55 -19.72
CA PHE A 496 22.14 2.53 -18.82
C PHE A 496 22.70 1.87 -17.56
N LEU A 497 21.97 0.93 -16.96
CA LEU A 497 22.47 0.16 -15.81
C LEU A 497 23.80 -0.52 -16.13
N GLN A 498 23.89 -1.17 -17.30
CA GLN A 498 25.11 -1.88 -17.70
C GLN A 498 26.25 -0.95 -18.11
N ILE A 499 25.94 0.17 -18.79
CA ILE A 499 26.92 1.23 -19.05
C ILE A 499 27.50 1.75 -17.73
N ALA A 500 26.66 2.04 -16.73
CA ALA A 500 27.10 2.53 -15.43
C ALA A 500 27.99 1.50 -14.72
N ARG A 501 27.64 0.21 -14.78
CA ARG A 501 28.46 -0.90 -14.23
C ARG A 501 29.81 -1.03 -14.92
N LYS A 502 29.86 -1.01 -16.26
CA LYS A 502 31.12 -1.03 -17.01
C LYS A 502 32.04 0.13 -16.64
N LEU A 503 31.48 1.26 -16.20
CA LEU A 503 32.22 2.44 -15.76
C LEU A 503 32.53 2.49 -14.25
N ASP A 504 32.14 1.45 -13.50
CA ASP A 504 32.19 1.40 -12.04
C ASP A 504 31.51 2.63 -11.40
N ARG A 505 30.24 2.84 -11.77
CA ARG A 505 29.41 3.96 -11.32
C ARG A 505 27.99 3.50 -10.99
N THR A 506 27.37 4.20 -10.04
CA THR A 506 25.94 4.04 -9.74
C THR A 506 25.10 4.87 -10.72
N PRO A 507 24.10 4.28 -11.40
CA PRO A 507 23.26 5.03 -12.33
C PRO A 507 22.30 5.95 -11.58
N ALA A 508 22.20 7.21 -12.01
CA ALA A 508 21.29 8.20 -11.45
C ALA A 508 20.44 8.88 -12.53
N ILE A 509 19.19 9.20 -12.17
CA ILE A 509 18.24 9.92 -13.03
C ILE A 509 17.92 11.28 -12.41
N TYR A 510 17.79 12.29 -13.27
CA TYR A 510 17.50 13.65 -12.85
C TYR A 510 16.00 13.87 -12.56
N PRO A 511 15.59 14.36 -11.38
CA PRO A 511 14.19 14.42 -10.95
C PRO A 511 13.36 15.54 -11.61
N SER A 512 14.00 16.61 -12.11
CA SER A 512 13.27 17.75 -12.70
C SER A 512 12.44 17.34 -13.93
N ASN A 513 12.71 16.18 -14.51
CA ASN A 513 11.89 15.60 -15.57
C ASN A 513 10.62 14.94 -15.02
N LYS A 514 9.64 15.76 -14.64
CA LYS A 514 8.34 15.31 -14.09
C LYS A 514 7.62 14.29 -14.98
N HIS A 515 7.78 14.37 -16.31
CA HIS A 515 7.20 13.38 -17.23
C HIS A 515 7.90 12.03 -17.11
N CYS A 516 9.23 12.05 -17.03
CA CYS A 516 10.04 10.85 -16.85
C CYS A 516 9.70 10.16 -15.54
N MET A 517 9.73 10.88 -14.42
CA MET A 517 9.43 10.33 -13.10
C MET A 517 8.04 9.69 -13.04
N ARG A 518 7.02 10.30 -13.66
CA ARG A 518 5.69 9.69 -13.76
C ARG A 518 5.70 8.38 -14.55
N LYS A 519 6.42 8.33 -15.68
CA LYS A 519 6.51 7.12 -16.51
C LYS A 519 7.28 6.02 -15.78
N LEU A 520 8.34 6.37 -15.06
CA LEU A 520 9.09 5.43 -14.21
C LEU A 520 8.23 4.88 -13.07
N ARG A 521 7.38 5.70 -12.43
CA ARG A 521 6.43 5.22 -11.42
C ARG A 521 5.45 4.20 -12.00
N GLU A 522 4.85 4.49 -13.16
CA GLU A 522 3.96 3.55 -13.86
C GLU A 522 4.66 2.23 -14.15
N ILE A 523 5.91 2.28 -14.63
CA ILE A 523 6.70 1.08 -14.92
C ILE A 523 7.01 0.32 -13.62
N SER A 524 7.47 1.00 -12.58
CA SER A 524 7.83 0.38 -11.29
C SER A 524 6.65 -0.25 -10.57
N LYS A 525 5.41 0.18 -10.86
CA LYS A 525 4.20 -0.46 -10.33
C LYS A 525 4.05 -1.89 -10.85
N TYR A 526 4.42 -2.13 -12.10
CA TYR A 526 4.18 -3.39 -12.79
C TYR A 526 5.46 -4.22 -13.03
N MET A 527 6.63 -3.60 -12.97
CA MET A 527 7.95 -4.22 -13.01
C MET A 527 8.78 -3.71 -11.81
N PRO A 528 8.50 -4.20 -10.59
CA PRO A 528 8.99 -3.60 -9.35
C PRO A 528 10.52 -3.57 -9.23
N ASN A 529 11.21 -4.56 -9.79
CA ASN A 529 12.65 -4.70 -9.64
C ASN A 529 13.45 -3.97 -10.73
N LEU A 530 12.80 -3.39 -11.74
CA LEU A 530 13.50 -2.83 -12.91
C LEU A 530 14.46 -1.69 -12.52
N LEU A 531 14.04 -0.87 -11.56
CA LEU A 531 14.77 0.32 -11.12
C LEU A 531 15.66 0.08 -9.90
N GLU A 532 15.80 -1.17 -9.45
CA GLU A 532 16.66 -1.55 -8.33
C GLU A 532 18.10 -1.08 -8.57
N GLY A 533 18.62 -0.24 -7.66
CA GLY A 533 19.99 0.30 -7.72
C GLY A 533 20.13 1.62 -8.48
N PHE A 534 19.03 2.20 -8.98
CA PHE A 534 19.05 3.54 -9.54
C PHE A 534 18.89 4.62 -8.47
N LEU A 535 19.66 5.70 -8.62
CA LEU A 535 19.57 6.88 -7.76
C LEU A 535 18.71 7.99 -8.38
N VAL A 536 18.21 8.87 -7.53
CA VAL A 536 17.67 10.18 -7.91
C VAL A 536 18.55 11.26 -7.28
N LEU A 537 19.05 12.20 -8.10
CA LEU A 537 19.83 13.34 -7.60
C LEU A 537 18.92 14.48 -7.15
N GLU A 538 19.06 14.98 -5.93
CA GLU A 538 18.32 16.17 -5.50
C GLU A 538 18.68 17.41 -6.34
N GLU A 539 17.67 18.24 -6.60
CA GLU A 539 17.76 19.42 -7.49
C GLU A 539 18.83 20.44 -7.03
N GLN A 540 19.22 20.41 -5.75
CA GLN A 540 20.28 21.26 -5.18
C GLN A 540 21.70 20.71 -5.33
N LYS A 541 21.90 19.39 -5.49
CA LYS A 541 23.22 18.82 -5.79
C LYS A 541 23.61 19.03 -7.26
N ALA A 542 22.69 19.48 -8.11
CA ALA A 542 22.91 19.77 -9.51
C ALA A 542 23.75 21.04 -9.77
N MET A 543 25.00 21.01 -9.32
CA MET A 543 26.05 21.84 -9.87
C MET A 543 26.37 21.38 -11.31
N PRO A 544 26.94 22.24 -12.18
CA PRO A 544 27.32 21.83 -13.52
C PRO A 544 28.41 20.75 -13.45
N TYR A 545 28.01 19.48 -13.57
CA TYR A 545 28.93 18.37 -13.69
C TYR A 545 29.55 18.34 -15.10
N PRO A 546 30.78 17.84 -15.25
CA PRO A 546 31.32 17.50 -16.56
C PRO A 546 30.31 16.64 -17.33
N SER A 547 29.95 17.10 -18.52
CA SER A 547 28.90 16.47 -19.32
C SER A 547 29.49 15.83 -20.58
N ILE A 548 29.15 14.57 -20.81
CA ILE A 548 29.48 13.86 -22.05
C ILE A 548 28.22 13.71 -22.87
N ASN A 549 28.27 14.19 -24.11
CA ASN A 549 27.20 13.97 -25.07
C ASN A 549 27.31 12.57 -25.69
N ALA A 550 26.58 11.61 -25.10
CA ALA A 550 26.49 10.24 -25.61
C ALA A 550 25.29 10.03 -26.54
N ARG A 551 24.70 11.11 -27.11
CA ARG A 551 23.62 10.99 -28.09
C ARG A 551 24.17 10.48 -29.41
N ARG A 552 24.00 9.18 -29.64
CA ARG A 552 24.22 8.50 -30.92
C ARG A 552 22.87 8.13 -31.55
N ARG A 553 22.88 7.62 -32.79
CA ARG A 553 21.66 7.01 -33.34
C ARG A 553 21.22 5.89 -32.40
N SER A 554 19.91 5.68 -32.28
CA SER A 554 19.34 4.87 -31.20
C SER A 554 19.87 3.45 -31.10
N ARG A 555 20.42 2.91 -32.18
CA ARG A 555 20.89 1.52 -32.31
C ARG A 555 22.40 1.42 -32.50
N ASP A 556 23.13 2.54 -32.53
CA ASP A 556 24.58 2.50 -32.68
C ASP A 556 25.20 2.11 -31.33
N TYR A 557 26.11 1.13 -31.36
CA TYR A 557 26.94 0.78 -30.21
C TYR A 557 28.14 1.74 -30.12
N PHE A 558 28.52 2.09 -28.90
CA PHE A 558 29.79 2.73 -28.58
C PHE A 558 30.36 2.03 -27.35
N ASP A 559 31.68 1.95 -27.25
CA ASP A 559 32.34 1.46 -26.04
C ASP A 559 32.25 2.53 -24.93
N PRO A 560 31.60 2.25 -23.78
CA PRO A 560 31.55 3.18 -22.67
C PRO A 560 32.93 3.57 -22.14
N LEU A 561 33.89 2.63 -22.07
CA LEU A 561 35.22 2.88 -21.51
C LEU A 561 36.01 3.86 -22.40
N GLU A 562 35.87 3.72 -23.71
CA GLU A 562 36.46 4.66 -24.68
C GLU A 562 35.80 6.04 -24.58
N LEU A 563 34.47 6.10 -24.58
CA LEU A 563 33.74 7.36 -24.60
C LEU A 563 33.90 8.18 -23.31
N PHE A 564 33.97 7.52 -22.15
CA PHE A 564 34.07 8.15 -20.83
C PHE A 564 35.49 8.18 -20.27
N GLY A 565 36.50 7.73 -21.01
CA GLY A 565 37.88 7.62 -20.54
C GLY A 565 38.46 8.94 -20.00
N SER A 566 38.13 10.07 -20.61
CA SER A 566 38.60 11.40 -20.18
C SER A 566 38.02 11.89 -18.85
N VAL A 567 36.93 11.29 -18.38
CA VAL A 567 36.24 11.66 -17.12
C VAL A 567 36.21 10.51 -16.11
N GLN A 568 37.03 9.46 -16.32
CA GLN A 568 37.03 8.26 -15.49
C GLN A 568 37.30 8.55 -14.01
N GLN A 569 38.09 9.59 -13.71
CA GLN A 569 38.41 10.03 -12.35
C GLN A 569 37.40 11.02 -11.76
N THR A 570 36.47 11.54 -12.55
CA THR A 570 35.47 12.50 -12.07
C THR A 570 34.40 11.78 -11.22
N PRO A 571 34.12 12.22 -9.97
CA PRO A 571 33.16 11.55 -9.09
C PRO A 571 31.75 11.48 -9.66
N ILE A 572 31.23 12.60 -10.19
CA ILE A 572 29.89 12.69 -10.78
C ILE A 572 30.02 13.17 -12.22
N VAL A 573 29.48 12.39 -13.15
CA VAL A 573 29.48 12.71 -14.59
C VAL A 573 28.05 12.78 -15.08
N ALA A 574 27.71 13.83 -15.82
CA ALA A 574 26.43 13.94 -16.49
C ALA A 574 26.53 13.44 -17.93
N THR A 575 25.46 12.83 -18.42
CA THR A 575 25.37 12.41 -19.82
C THR A 575 23.95 12.47 -20.35
N ALA A 576 23.82 12.51 -21.67
CA ALA A 576 22.55 12.43 -22.36
C ALA A 576 22.59 11.26 -23.34
N PHE A 577 21.69 10.30 -23.15
CA PHE A 577 21.54 9.17 -24.04
C PHE A 577 20.40 9.37 -25.04
N GLN A 578 20.41 8.54 -26.09
CA GLN A 578 19.34 8.49 -27.08
C GLN A 578 18.92 7.03 -27.29
N TYR A 579 17.88 6.60 -26.58
CA TYR A 579 17.18 5.32 -26.68
C TYR A 579 17.97 4.03 -26.36
N LEU A 580 19.28 3.96 -26.58
CA LEU A 580 20.16 2.81 -26.24
C LEU A 580 19.58 1.43 -26.64
N GLN A 581 19.06 1.32 -27.86
CA GLN A 581 18.38 0.14 -28.42
C GLN A 581 19.36 -0.79 -29.14
N ASN A 582 20.45 -1.16 -28.47
CA ASN A 582 21.44 -2.11 -28.99
C ASN A 582 21.73 -3.16 -27.92
N ILE A 583 21.67 -4.45 -28.28
CA ILE A 583 21.78 -5.54 -27.32
C ILE A 583 23.17 -5.59 -26.66
N ARG A 584 24.22 -5.12 -27.36
CA ARG A 584 25.61 -5.14 -26.85
C ARG A 584 25.81 -4.29 -25.60
N PHE A 585 24.92 -3.33 -25.33
CA PHE A 585 24.97 -2.59 -24.07
C PHE A 585 24.66 -3.48 -22.86
N PHE A 586 23.90 -4.55 -23.04
CA PHE A 586 23.45 -5.43 -21.96
C PHE A 586 23.52 -6.93 -22.30
N GLU A 587 24.34 -7.32 -23.28
CA GLU A 587 24.50 -8.71 -23.72
C GLU A 587 24.93 -9.61 -22.56
N ASP A 588 25.76 -9.07 -21.66
CA ASP A 588 26.24 -9.73 -20.44
C ASP A 588 25.11 -10.05 -19.43
N LEU A 589 23.92 -9.46 -19.56
CA LEU A 589 22.75 -9.76 -18.72
C LEU A 589 21.85 -10.86 -19.29
N LEU A 590 21.97 -11.19 -20.58
CA LEU A 590 21.07 -12.16 -21.21
C LEU A 590 21.21 -13.54 -20.56
N GLY A 591 20.07 -14.17 -20.26
CA GLY A 591 20.04 -15.48 -19.59
C GLY A 591 20.47 -15.48 -18.12
N THR A 592 20.68 -14.30 -17.51
CA THR A 592 21.00 -14.20 -16.08
C THR A 592 19.74 -14.12 -15.23
N ALA A 593 19.79 -14.71 -14.03
CA ALA A 593 18.74 -14.56 -13.01
C ALA A 593 18.51 -13.10 -12.60
N GLU A 594 19.50 -12.23 -12.79
CA GLU A 594 19.32 -10.80 -12.57
C GLU A 594 18.38 -10.18 -13.60
N LEU A 595 18.56 -10.46 -14.89
CA LEU A 595 17.68 -9.93 -15.93
C LEU A 595 16.25 -10.43 -15.72
N GLU A 596 16.08 -11.72 -15.44
CA GLU A 596 14.78 -12.31 -15.11
C GLU A 596 14.13 -11.61 -13.91
N ARG A 597 14.87 -11.41 -12.81
CA ARG A 597 14.37 -10.71 -11.62
C ARG A 597 13.94 -9.28 -11.96
N ARG A 598 14.72 -8.55 -12.75
CA ARG A 598 14.44 -7.16 -13.14
C ARG A 598 13.24 -7.03 -14.07
N LEU A 599 13.03 -8.04 -14.93
CA LEU A 599 11.90 -8.09 -15.86
C LEU A 599 10.64 -8.74 -15.26
N ALA A 600 10.72 -9.25 -14.02
CA ALA A 600 9.59 -9.86 -13.34
C ALA A 600 8.43 -8.89 -13.16
N PHE A 601 7.21 -9.41 -13.36
CA PHE A 601 5.97 -8.63 -13.27
C PHE A 601 5.34 -8.69 -11.88
N SER A 602 4.61 -7.64 -11.50
CA SER A 602 3.80 -7.65 -10.28
C SER A 602 2.59 -8.58 -10.40
N ALA A 603 2.13 -9.12 -9.25
CA ALA A 603 0.93 -9.95 -9.20
C ALA A 603 -0.30 -9.24 -9.80
N GLU A 604 -0.42 -7.94 -9.57
CA GLU A 604 -1.49 -7.11 -10.14
C GLU A 604 -1.49 -7.13 -11.68
N LEU A 605 -0.32 -6.98 -12.33
CA LEU A 605 -0.25 -7.04 -13.79
C LEU A 605 -0.67 -8.42 -14.31
N LEU A 606 -0.17 -9.48 -13.66
CA LEU A 606 -0.46 -10.86 -14.03
C LEU A 606 -1.95 -11.20 -13.87
N GLU A 607 -2.60 -10.71 -12.81
CA GLU A 607 -4.04 -10.85 -12.62
C GLU A 607 -4.83 -10.16 -13.74
N ILE A 608 -4.48 -8.91 -14.08
CA ILE A 608 -5.13 -8.15 -15.16
C ILE A 608 -4.92 -8.87 -16.51
N ALA A 609 -3.71 -9.35 -16.77
CA ALA A 609 -3.37 -10.08 -17.99
C ALA A 609 -4.08 -11.44 -18.08
N GLY A 610 -4.40 -12.06 -16.94
CA GLY A 610 -5.07 -13.36 -16.83
C GLY A 610 -6.60 -13.31 -16.77
N ARG A 611 -7.22 -12.13 -16.92
CA ARG A 611 -8.69 -11.99 -16.82
C ARG A 611 -9.46 -12.88 -17.83
N PRO A 612 -10.69 -13.32 -17.48
CA PRO A 612 -11.56 -14.07 -18.38
C PRO A 612 -11.73 -13.36 -19.73
N GLY A 613 -11.65 -14.12 -20.83
CA GLY A 613 -11.65 -13.60 -22.21
C GLY A 613 -10.27 -13.39 -22.83
N ARG A 614 -9.19 -13.51 -22.06
CA ARG A 614 -7.80 -13.57 -22.56
C ARG A 614 -7.17 -14.94 -22.39
N ARG A 615 -7.51 -15.64 -21.31
CA ARG A 615 -6.90 -16.92 -20.91
C ARG A 615 -7.11 -18.04 -21.96
N PRO A 616 -6.13 -18.93 -22.16
CA PRO A 616 -6.32 -20.18 -22.92
C PRO A 616 -7.42 -21.06 -22.35
N GLU A 617 -8.17 -21.72 -23.23
CA GLU A 617 -9.27 -22.63 -22.87
C GLU A 617 -8.77 -23.92 -22.22
N SER A 618 -7.53 -24.34 -22.50
CA SER A 618 -6.90 -25.55 -21.98
C SER A 618 -5.42 -25.33 -21.67
N ASN A 619 -4.93 -25.99 -20.62
CA ASN A 619 -3.50 -25.99 -20.26
C ASN A 619 -2.64 -26.86 -21.21
N ASN A 620 -3.26 -27.75 -22.00
CA ASN A 620 -2.56 -28.65 -22.93
C ASN A 620 -2.36 -28.05 -24.34
N THR A 621 -2.81 -26.81 -24.54
CA THR A 621 -2.70 -26.11 -25.82
C THR A 621 -1.40 -25.31 -25.88
N LEU A 622 -0.64 -25.48 -26.97
CA LEU A 622 0.54 -24.65 -27.24
C LEU A 622 0.11 -23.36 -27.93
N ASN A 623 0.53 -22.22 -27.37
CA ASN A 623 0.08 -20.90 -27.79
C ASN A 623 1.15 -20.19 -28.63
N LEU A 624 0.82 -19.92 -29.89
CA LEU A 624 1.60 -19.08 -30.80
C LEU A 624 1.10 -17.63 -30.72
N CYS A 625 1.94 -16.73 -30.24
CA CYS A 625 1.61 -15.31 -30.12
C CYS A 625 2.21 -14.50 -31.26
N VAL A 626 1.35 -13.87 -32.06
CA VAL A 626 1.73 -13.06 -33.21
C VAL A 626 1.60 -11.58 -32.87
N HIS A 627 2.74 -10.92 -32.65
CA HIS A 627 2.77 -9.49 -32.37
C HIS A 627 2.69 -8.67 -33.67
N ILE A 628 1.74 -7.73 -33.71
CA ILE A 628 1.45 -6.83 -34.84
C ILE A 628 1.62 -5.37 -34.42
N ARG A 629 2.35 -4.61 -35.25
CA ARG A 629 2.54 -3.18 -35.11
C ARG A 629 2.32 -2.49 -36.46
N ARG A 630 1.22 -1.73 -36.56
CA ARG A 630 0.83 -1.03 -37.80
C ARG A 630 0.62 0.46 -37.62
N GLY A 631 -0.29 0.86 -36.72
CA GLY A 631 -0.79 2.23 -36.61
C GLY A 631 0.25 3.34 -36.86
N ASP A 632 1.15 3.57 -35.90
CA ASP A 632 2.20 4.61 -36.01
C ASP A 632 3.30 4.29 -37.04
N PHE A 633 3.39 3.05 -37.51
CA PHE A 633 4.42 2.61 -38.46
C PHE A 633 4.03 2.87 -39.91
N LEU A 634 2.74 2.83 -40.25
CA LEU A 634 2.23 3.11 -41.60
C LEU A 634 2.64 4.51 -42.05
N GLY A 635 2.44 5.52 -41.20
CA GLY A 635 2.77 6.93 -41.50
C GLY A 635 4.24 7.32 -41.26
N ALA A 636 5.05 6.45 -40.65
CA ALA A 636 6.44 6.77 -40.33
C ALA A 636 7.40 6.43 -41.49
N PRO A 637 8.43 7.25 -41.76
CA PRO A 637 9.30 7.09 -42.93
C PRO A 637 10.32 5.94 -42.81
N PHE A 638 10.55 5.43 -41.59
CA PHE A 638 11.62 4.47 -41.29
C PHE A 638 11.12 3.09 -40.85
N PRO A 639 10.33 2.94 -39.76
CA PRO A 639 9.98 1.61 -39.27
C PRO A 639 9.07 0.89 -40.24
N LEU A 640 9.29 -0.42 -40.40
CA LEU A 640 8.47 -1.27 -41.25
C LEU A 640 7.30 -1.86 -40.46
N GLU A 641 6.08 -1.59 -40.92
CA GLU A 641 4.85 -2.13 -40.34
C GLU A 641 4.70 -3.64 -40.55
N SER A 642 3.82 -4.25 -39.74
CA SER A 642 3.34 -5.61 -40.00
C SER A 642 2.56 -5.67 -41.31
N GLN A 643 3.05 -6.47 -42.25
CA GLN A 643 2.45 -6.67 -43.57
C GLN A 643 1.60 -7.94 -43.59
N ALA A 644 0.45 -7.90 -44.26
CA ALA A 644 -0.50 -9.01 -44.33
C ALA A 644 0.16 -10.31 -44.82
N ASN A 645 0.76 -10.27 -46.01
CA ASN A 645 1.37 -11.44 -46.65
C ASN A 645 2.47 -12.07 -45.78
N PHE A 646 3.41 -11.26 -45.28
CA PHE A 646 4.45 -11.76 -44.37
C PHE A 646 3.85 -12.36 -43.09
N THR A 647 2.89 -11.67 -42.47
CA THR A 647 2.30 -12.10 -41.19
C THR A 647 1.65 -13.47 -41.33
N ILE A 648 0.83 -13.68 -42.37
CA ILE A 648 0.15 -14.95 -42.61
C ILE A 648 1.13 -16.04 -42.99
N THR A 649 2.02 -15.78 -43.95
CA THR A 649 2.98 -16.78 -44.43
C THR A 649 3.90 -17.26 -43.30
N ALA A 650 4.48 -16.34 -42.52
CA ALA A 650 5.33 -16.69 -41.39
C ALA A 650 4.54 -17.44 -40.29
N THR A 651 3.28 -17.06 -40.04
CA THR A 651 2.44 -17.78 -39.08
C THR A 651 2.20 -19.23 -39.52
N LYS A 652 1.84 -19.45 -40.80
CA LYS A 652 1.62 -20.80 -41.35
C LYS A 652 2.89 -21.66 -41.31
N GLN A 653 4.04 -21.10 -41.69
CA GLN A 653 5.33 -21.80 -41.62
C GLN A 653 5.68 -22.23 -40.18
N ILE A 654 5.43 -21.37 -39.19
CA ILE A 654 5.66 -21.73 -37.78
C ILE A 654 4.69 -22.82 -37.33
N LEU A 655 3.41 -22.74 -37.71
CA LEU A 655 2.43 -23.78 -37.39
C LEU A 655 2.82 -25.14 -37.97
N GLU A 656 3.22 -25.19 -39.24
CA GLU A 656 3.72 -26.43 -39.89
C GLU A 656 4.88 -27.01 -39.09
N ARG A 657 5.87 -26.19 -38.72
CA ARG A 657 6.99 -26.62 -37.88
C ARG A 657 6.57 -27.16 -36.52
N LEU A 658 5.55 -26.57 -35.89
CA LEU A 658 5.02 -27.04 -34.61
C LEU A 658 4.26 -28.36 -34.76
N LEU A 659 3.50 -28.54 -35.85
CA LEU A 659 2.81 -29.79 -36.17
C LEU A 659 3.81 -30.93 -36.44
N ASP A 660 4.90 -30.63 -37.15
CA ASP A 660 5.99 -31.58 -37.43
C ASP A 660 6.72 -32.03 -36.15
N ARG A 661 6.83 -31.14 -35.17
CA ARG A 661 7.33 -31.45 -33.82
C ARG A 661 6.36 -32.29 -32.98
N GLY A 662 5.20 -32.66 -33.53
CA GLY A 662 4.22 -33.52 -32.87
C GLY A 662 3.20 -32.78 -32.01
N HIS A 663 3.19 -31.44 -32.01
CA HIS A 663 2.13 -30.69 -31.34
C HIS A 663 0.80 -30.87 -32.10
N ARG A 664 -0.30 -31.05 -31.36
CA ARG A 664 -1.63 -31.35 -31.93
C ARG A 664 -2.72 -30.37 -31.51
N GLN A 665 -2.55 -29.68 -30.38
CA GLN A 665 -3.44 -28.62 -29.92
C GLN A 665 -2.69 -27.30 -29.97
N LEU A 666 -3.07 -26.43 -30.91
CA LEU A 666 -2.41 -25.16 -31.19
C LEU A 666 -3.42 -24.02 -31.10
N HIS A 667 -3.01 -22.89 -30.55
CA HIS A 667 -3.83 -21.67 -30.51
C HIS A 667 -3.01 -20.45 -30.92
N ILE A 668 -3.57 -19.61 -31.78
CA ILE A 668 -2.95 -18.39 -32.26
C ILE A 668 -3.52 -17.20 -31.49
N TYR A 669 -2.67 -16.49 -30.77
CA TYR A 669 -2.99 -15.21 -30.13
C TYR A 669 -2.43 -14.06 -30.94
N VAL A 670 -3.32 -13.25 -31.52
CA VAL A 670 -2.94 -12.09 -32.31
C VAL A 670 -2.92 -10.86 -31.42
N ILE A 671 -1.75 -10.26 -31.23
CA ILE A 671 -1.53 -9.19 -30.25
C ILE A 671 -1.20 -7.89 -30.97
N GLY A 672 -1.98 -6.83 -30.70
CA GLY A 672 -1.66 -5.47 -31.14
C GLY A 672 -2.84 -4.53 -30.97
N ARG A 673 -2.73 -3.32 -31.56
CA ARG A 673 -3.72 -2.24 -31.37
C ARG A 673 -4.69 -2.05 -32.53
N ASP A 674 -4.58 -2.85 -33.58
CA ASP A 674 -5.40 -2.72 -34.80
C ASP A 674 -6.37 -3.91 -34.90
N GLY A 675 -7.22 -4.04 -33.87
CA GLY A 675 -8.15 -5.17 -33.69
C GLY A 675 -9.03 -5.46 -34.92
N PRO A 676 -9.65 -4.46 -35.56
CA PRO A 676 -10.43 -4.68 -36.78
C PRO A 676 -9.61 -5.28 -37.92
N TRP A 677 -8.42 -4.73 -38.20
CA TRP A 677 -7.54 -5.26 -39.24
C TRP A 677 -7.04 -6.67 -38.92
N GLN A 678 -6.70 -6.93 -37.66
CA GLN A 678 -6.24 -8.24 -37.19
C GLN A 678 -7.32 -9.31 -37.36
N LYS A 679 -8.56 -9.01 -36.94
CA LYS A 679 -9.70 -9.92 -37.10
C LYS A 679 -9.96 -10.22 -38.58
N GLN A 680 -9.96 -9.19 -39.42
CA GLN A 680 -10.17 -9.35 -40.85
C GLN A 680 -9.05 -10.18 -41.51
N LEU A 681 -7.78 -9.91 -41.16
CA LEU A 681 -6.65 -10.61 -41.75
C LEU A 681 -6.70 -12.12 -41.49
N PHE A 682 -6.96 -12.52 -40.24
CA PHE A 682 -6.96 -13.93 -39.87
C PHE A 682 -8.28 -14.64 -40.23
N ALA A 683 -9.40 -13.91 -40.35
CA ALA A 683 -10.67 -14.49 -40.81
C ALA A 683 -10.68 -14.82 -42.31
N ASN A 684 -9.86 -14.14 -43.11
CA ASN A 684 -9.78 -14.36 -44.56
C ASN A 684 -8.88 -15.55 -44.95
N GLU A 685 -8.28 -16.23 -43.98
CA GLU A 685 -7.29 -17.26 -44.19
C GLU A 685 -7.76 -18.61 -43.64
N SER A 686 -7.41 -19.69 -44.34
CA SER A 686 -7.65 -21.05 -43.86
C SER A 686 -6.45 -21.55 -43.06
N PHE A 687 -6.73 -22.10 -41.88
CA PHE A 687 -5.76 -22.74 -40.99
C PHE A 687 -6.14 -24.20 -40.77
N PRO A 688 -5.19 -25.08 -40.40
CA PRO A 688 -5.47 -26.49 -40.12
C PRO A 688 -6.58 -26.69 -39.07
N ASP A 689 -7.34 -27.79 -39.21
CA ASP A 689 -8.41 -28.13 -38.29
C ASP A 689 -7.89 -28.28 -36.85
N GLY A 690 -8.62 -27.72 -35.89
CA GLY A 690 -8.27 -27.74 -34.46
C GLY A 690 -7.33 -26.61 -34.01
N VAL A 691 -6.93 -25.70 -34.91
CA VAL A 691 -6.18 -24.49 -34.54
C VAL A 691 -7.14 -23.38 -34.09
N GLY A 692 -7.09 -23.03 -32.81
CA GLY A 692 -7.85 -21.90 -32.26
C GLY A 692 -7.22 -20.55 -32.64
N ILE A 693 -8.02 -19.51 -32.83
CA ILE A 693 -7.52 -18.15 -33.11
C ILE A 693 -8.23 -17.14 -32.23
N SER A 694 -7.47 -16.25 -31.58
CA SER A 694 -8.01 -15.17 -30.76
C SER A 694 -7.23 -13.88 -30.98
N VAL A 695 -7.97 -12.79 -31.23
CA VAL A 695 -7.40 -11.44 -31.31
C VAL A 695 -7.50 -10.79 -29.94
N LEU A 696 -6.35 -10.50 -29.34
CA LEU A 696 -6.26 -9.80 -28.06
C LEU A 696 -6.29 -8.30 -28.30
N ASP A 697 -7.47 -7.70 -28.12
CA ASP A 697 -7.59 -6.24 -28.10
C ASP A 697 -7.10 -5.71 -26.75
N SER A 698 -6.19 -4.72 -26.82
CA SER A 698 -5.57 -4.08 -25.67
C SER A 698 -5.95 -2.60 -25.65
N PRO A 699 -7.16 -2.27 -25.14
CA PRO A 699 -7.64 -0.90 -25.09
C PRO A 699 -6.72 -0.04 -24.22
N LYS A 700 -6.71 1.27 -24.49
CA LYS A 700 -5.87 2.24 -23.76
C LYS A 700 -6.15 2.32 -22.26
N SER A 701 -7.27 1.78 -21.80
CA SER A 701 -7.64 1.69 -20.38
C SER A 701 -6.84 0.64 -19.61
N LEU A 702 -6.27 -0.36 -20.29
CA LEU A 702 -5.41 -1.36 -19.66
C LEU A 702 -3.98 -0.85 -19.45
N PRO A 703 -3.23 -1.44 -18.50
CA PRO A 703 -1.81 -1.15 -18.33
C PRO A 703 -1.04 -1.24 -19.64
N SER A 704 -0.10 -0.32 -19.85
CA SER A 704 0.66 -0.20 -21.10
C SER A 704 1.49 -1.44 -21.46
N MET A 705 1.72 -2.34 -20.51
CA MET A 705 2.51 -3.57 -20.61
C MET A 705 1.68 -4.85 -20.37
N VAL A 706 0.34 -4.76 -20.40
CA VAL A 706 -0.53 -5.93 -20.13
C VAL A 706 -0.25 -7.12 -21.07
N ASP A 707 0.14 -6.85 -22.31
CA ASP A 707 0.47 -7.92 -23.28
C ASP A 707 1.78 -8.62 -22.95
N TRP A 708 2.70 -7.95 -22.25
CA TRP A 708 3.93 -8.57 -21.77
C TRP A 708 3.62 -9.56 -20.64
N GLY A 709 2.74 -9.18 -19.71
CA GLY A 709 2.23 -10.10 -18.69
C GLY A 709 1.50 -11.30 -19.29
N PHE A 710 0.68 -11.08 -20.34
CA PHE A 710 0.07 -12.17 -21.10
C PHE A 710 1.12 -13.07 -21.75
N SER A 711 2.11 -12.47 -22.40
CA SER A 711 3.19 -13.19 -23.08
C SER A 711 3.99 -14.07 -22.13
N HIS A 712 4.30 -13.53 -20.96
CA HIS A 712 5.00 -14.22 -19.90
C HIS A 712 4.24 -15.43 -19.36
N MET A 713 2.92 -15.36 -19.26
CA MET A 713 2.12 -16.46 -18.73
C MET A 713 1.76 -17.52 -19.78
N TYR A 714 1.59 -17.12 -21.03
CA TYR A 714 0.89 -17.97 -22.01
C TYR A 714 1.60 -18.18 -23.34
N CYS A 715 2.49 -17.30 -23.79
CA CYS A 715 3.08 -17.42 -25.14
C CYS A 715 4.26 -18.40 -25.16
N ASP A 716 4.02 -19.61 -25.68
CA ASP A 716 5.06 -20.63 -25.86
C ASP A 716 5.97 -20.30 -27.03
N THR A 717 5.38 -19.86 -28.12
CA THR A 717 6.08 -19.45 -29.33
C THR A 717 5.65 -18.02 -29.66
N THR A 718 6.59 -17.16 -30.06
CA THR A 718 6.29 -15.75 -30.38
C THR A 718 6.77 -15.40 -31.78
N LEU A 719 5.94 -14.73 -32.57
CA LEU A 719 6.30 -14.17 -33.87
C LEU A 719 6.27 -12.62 -33.83
N LEU A 720 7.40 -12.00 -34.12
CA LEU A 720 7.54 -10.56 -34.31
C LEU A 720 7.44 -10.18 -35.78
N THR A 721 6.26 -9.71 -36.19
CA THR A 721 6.01 -9.32 -37.59
C THR A 721 6.57 -7.94 -37.98
N ALA A 722 6.86 -7.11 -36.97
CA ALA A 722 7.44 -5.78 -37.10
C ALA A 722 8.66 -5.67 -36.18
N SER A 723 9.81 -6.14 -36.64
CA SER A 723 11.02 -6.35 -35.83
C SER A 723 11.65 -5.07 -35.28
N SER A 724 11.28 -3.90 -35.80
CA SER A 724 11.70 -2.59 -35.25
C SER A 724 10.84 -2.09 -34.08
N SER A 725 9.77 -2.81 -33.72
CA SER A 725 8.97 -2.54 -32.53
C SER A 725 9.72 -2.92 -31.27
N THR A 726 10.14 -1.93 -30.49
CA THR A 726 10.70 -2.18 -29.15
C THR A 726 9.66 -2.74 -28.18
N TYR A 727 8.38 -2.46 -28.39
CA TYR A 727 7.31 -3.11 -27.62
C TYR A 727 7.24 -4.60 -27.91
N GLY A 728 7.35 -4.97 -29.19
CA GLY A 728 7.36 -6.36 -29.63
C GLY A 728 8.62 -7.08 -29.16
N TYR A 729 9.77 -6.42 -29.23
CA TYR A 729 11.03 -6.94 -28.70
C TYR A 729 10.90 -7.41 -27.25
N TRP A 730 10.42 -6.54 -26.35
CA TRP A 730 10.25 -6.90 -24.95
C TRP A 730 9.13 -7.93 -24.74
N LEU A 731 8.06 -7.90 -25.53
CA LEU A 731 7.01 -8.92 -25.50
C LEU A 731 7.57 -10.32 -25.78
N ALA A 732 8.47 -10.45 -26.74
CA ALA A 732 9.14 -11.70 -27.04
C ALA A 732 10.20 -12.08 -25.99
N MET A 733 10.98 -11.10 -25.51
CA MET A 733 11.99 -11.31 -24.47
C MET A 733 11.41 -11.87 -23.18
N VAL A 734 10.18 -11.49 -22.81
CA VAL A 734 9.53 -12.00 -21.60
C VAL A 734 8.60 -13.19 -21.84
N SER A 735 8.52 -13.71 -23.07
CA SER A 735 7.60 -14.80 -23.43
C SER A 735 7.87 -16.09 -22.65
N ARG A 736 6.81 -16.87 -22.36
CA ARG A 736 6.91 -18.10 -21.56
C ARG A 736 7.90 -19.10 -22.13
N GLY A 737 7.75 -19.44 -23.41
CA GLY A 737 8.51 -20.55 -24.00
C GLY A 737 9.86 -20.14 -24.62
N GLN A 738 10.13 -18.85 -24.74
CA GLN A 738 11.37 -18.31 -25.36
C GLN A 738 11.67 -18.86 -26.77
N ASP A 739 10.69 -19.47 -27.47
CA ASP A 739 10.78 -19.86 -28.89
C ASP A 739 10.33 -18.67 -29.75
N VAL A 740 11.29 -17.83 -30.15
CA VAL A 740 10.99 -16.54 -30.78
C VAL A 740 11.42 -16.53 -32.26
N PHE A 741 10.48 -16.10 -33.08
CA PHE A 741 10.64 -15.85 -34.51
C PHE A 741 10.52 -14.36 -34.81
N TYR A 742 11.31 -13.84 -35.73
CA TYR A 742 11.23 -12.44 -36.13
C TYR A 742 11.51 -12.22 -37.62
N ARG A 743 10.94 -11.15 -38.17
CA ARG A 743 11.19 -10.73 -39.55
C ARG A 743 12.60 -10.19 -39.74
N THR A 744 13.36 -10.70 -40.70
CA THR A 744 14.69 -10.17 -41.10
C THR A 744 14.64 -8.71 -41.52
N ARG A 745 13.65 -8.34 -42.33
CA ARG A 745 13.49 -6.97 -42.84
C ARG A 745 13.03 -6.02 -41.72
N PHE A 746 13.89 -5.06 -41.40
CA PHE A 746 13.75 -4.21 -40.22
C PHE A 746 13.07 -2.86 -40.49
N SER A 747 13.38 -2.23 -41.62
CA SER A 747 12.96 -0.88 -41.97
C SER A 747 12.50 -0.78 -43.43
N LYS A 748 11.81 0.32 -43.75
CA LYS A 748 11.35 0.60 -45.12
C LYS A 748 12.52 0.92 -46.07
N ARG A 749 13.64 1.44 -45.53
CA ARG A 749 14.76 2.01 -46.31
C ARG A 749 16.02 1.14 -46.31
N GLU A 750 16.18 0.22 -45.36
CA GLU A 750 17.35 -0.67 -45.29
C GLU A 750 16.95 -2.08 -45.74
N SER A 751 17.75 -2.66 -46.64
CA SER A 751 17.59 -4.05 -47.09
C SER A 751 18.19 -5.06 -46.12
N LYS A 752 19.08 -4.63 -45.22
CA LYS A 752 19.75 -5.49 -44.24
C LYS A 752 19.38 -5.13 -42.81
N THR A 753 19.25 -6.18 -42.03
CA THR A 753 18.98 -6.17 -40.60
C THR A 753 20.13 -5.48 -39.84
N PRO A 754 19.87 -4.56 -38.89
CA PRO A 754 20.91 -4.04 -38.01
C PRO A 754 21.64 -5.19 -37.29
N VAL A 755 22.97 -5.19 -37.33
CA VAL A 755 23.80 -6.21 -36.68
C VAL A 755 23.64 -6.09 -35.16
N ASN A 756 23.51 -7.22 -34.45
CA ASN A 756 23.47 -7.31 -32.97
C ASN A 756 22.28 -6.58 -32.32
N LEU A 757 21.05 -6.81 -32.81
CA LEU A 757 19.84 -6.29 -32.16
C LEU A 757 19.06 -7.37 -31.40
N TRP A 758 19.10 -8.62 -31.86
CA TRP A 758 18.36 -9.75 -31.28
C TRP A 758 19.31 -10.75 -30.61
N PRO A 759 18.82 -11.50 -29.60
CA PRO A 759 19.54 -12.65 -29.06
C PRO A 759 19.83 -13.70 -30.14
N ASP A 760 20.96 -14.39 -30.03
CA ASP A 760 21.35 -15.47 -30.94
C ASP A 760 20.39 -16.67 -30.90
N SER A 761 19.63 -16.82 -29.81
CA SER A 761 18.61 -17.85 -29.67
C SER A 761 17.36 -17.61 -30.52
N TRP A 762 17.17 -16.40 -31.06
CA TRP A 762 15.98 -16.05 -31.82
C TRP A 762 16.13 -16.45 -33.29
N THR A 763 15.07 -17.01 -33.87
CA THR A 763 15.08 -17.48 -35.26
C THR A 763 14.60 -16.38 -36.22
N ALA A 764 15.46 -16.01 -37.16
CA ALA A 764 15.09 -15.13 -38.25
C ALA A 764 14.20 -15.85 -39.27
N ILE A 765 13.14 -15.20 -39.73
CA ILE A 765 12.34 -15.62 -40.89
C ILE A 765 12.55 -14.60 -41.99
N ASP A 766 13.06 -15.08 -43.12
CA ASP A 766 13.21 -14.30 -44.34
C ASP A 766 12.06 -14.61 -45.32
N TYR A 767 11.63 -13.59 -46.04
CA TYR A 767 10.58 -13.67 -47.06
C TYR A 767 10.97 -12.88 -48.31
#